data_AF-A0ABD3MTL5-F1
#
_entry.id   AF-A0ABD3MTL5-F1
#
_cell.length_a   1.000
_cell.length_b   1.000
_cell.length_c   1.000
_cell.angle_alpha   90.00
_cell.angle_beta   90.00
_cell.angle_gamma   90.00
#
_symmetry.space_group_name_H-M   'P 1'
#
loop_
_entity.id
_entity.type
_entity.pdbx_description
1 polymer ?
#
loop_
_entity_poly.entity_id
_entity_poly.type
_entity_poly.pdbx_seq_one_letter_code
_entity_poly.pdbx_strand_id
1 'polypeptide(L)'
;MIWNPHNFQLYLLEATLINTMKSVIITFSIIAATVGGVFAKHYDANYDIGPEHRKLQTDRSFTVDMYDSIEEDIATLTRSIEDEEARTHFLGGIVRLAAHDFMDFDPSSFAPMGSDGCFDPDHPNNNGLDEIWCDDCPYTLLHQTKYSHISRADFWVVSANAVIYQTSVDNALDMRETFLWGRKDRDSCMGSGQRLPGASGCQQIEAKFLTTMGLSWREAVALLGAHTIGRGNRDISGHHGTWKDSNQDAQVFDKQYFVELTENAWWMRNVGGPQDWTTGRSGDQMMLNTDICLVYDIDENVGTGTPCCTIVDRTFPDGENQCLEQEAASRRCSRYSQDDPRRAARNAVIEYGGGDDNSRFYSAFKTAWTKATNLGHNNLFPLELPWIDEAVLLRQPPLPRIVLPRATDIPPQLLVDPMSFEPHRVYRPGAMGDCPGILKLSNTSLIAVKYSRIPSLDPMVLPLQSTGGAKLQTDRSFTVDMYDSIEEDIATLTRSIEDEEARTHFLGGIVRLAAHDFMDFDPSSFAPMGSDGCFDPDHPNNNGLDEIWCDDDCPLTLLHQTKYSHISRADFWVVSANAVIYQTSVDNALDMRETFLWGRKDRDSCMGSGQRLPGESGCKQIEAKFLTRMGLSWREAVALLGAHTIGRGNRDISGHHGTWKDSNQDAQVFDKQYFVELTENAWWMRNVGGPQDWTTGRSGDQMMLNTDICLVYDIDENVGTGTTCCTIVDRTFPDGENQCLEQEAASRRCSRYSQDDPRRAARNAVIEYGGGDDNSRFYSAFKTAWTKATNLGHNNLFPLELPCGSVVYGEMSIPATGGYQTWTTISHIVTLSAGEESFGILATGSGWNINWFTITEAFDL
;
A
#
# COMPACT_ATOMS: atom_id res chain seq x y z
N MET A 1 24.75 15.46 12.71
CA MET A 1 26.00 14.95 12.11
C MET A 1 25.65 14.18 10.84
N ILE A 2 26.38 14.44 9.77
CA ILE A 2 26.13 14.05 8.37
C ILE A 2 27.38 13.33 7.86
N TRP A 3 27.24 12.08 7.39
CA TRP A 3 28.37 11.22 7.01
C TRP A 3 28.45 11.04 5.48
N ASN A 4 29.55 11.45 4.85
CA ASN A 4 29.73 11.42 3.39
C ASN A 4 30.96 10.57 2.98
N PRO A 5 30.77 9.24 2.83
CA PRO A 5 31.81 8.31 2.42
C PRO A 5 32.00 8.21 0.90
N HIS A 6 31.02 8.63 0.10
CA HIS A 6 30.92 8.33 -1.34
C HIS A 6 30.44 9.55 -2.15
N ASN A 7 30.84 9.64 -3.42
CA ASN A 7 30.71 10.87 -4.21
C ASN A 7 29.25 11.32 -4.41
N PHE A 8 29.04 12.63 -4.31
CA PHE A 8 27.80 13.37 -4.57
C PHE A 8 26.63 13.07 -3.60
N GLN A 9 26.37 14.01 -2.69
CA GLN A 9 25.24 14.03 -1.76
C GLN A 9 24.71 15.46 -1.64
N LEU A 10 23.39 15.63 -1.57
CA LEU A 10 22.72 16.94 -1.49
C LEU A 10 21.95 17.02 -0.16
N TYR A 11 22.28 18.00 0.67
CA TYR A 11 21.56 18.25 1.92
C TYR A 11 20.65 19.46 1.73
N LEU A 12 19.35 19.23 1.71
CA LEU A 12 18.36 20.29 1.60
C LEU A 12 18.10 20.95 2.94
N LEU A 13 17.88 22.26 2.92
CA LEU A 13 17.60 23.08 4.09
C LEU A 13 16.53 24.12 3.75
N GLU A 14 15.50 24.17 4.57
CA GLU A 14 14.45 25.20 4.55
C GLU A 14 14.84 26.32 5.52
N ALA A 15 14.73 27.59 5.09
CA ALA A 15 15.03 28.74 5.93
C ALA A 15 14.16 29.96 5.55
N THR A 16 13.15 30.26 6.38
CA THR A 16 12.26 31.42 6.21
C THR A 16 12.98 32.73 6.55
N LEU A 17 13.30 33.56 5.55
CA LEU A 17 13.94 34.87 5.76
C LEU A 17 12.92 36.02 5.77
N ILE A 18 12.68 36.57 6.97
CA ILE A 18 11.69 37.63 7.15
C ILE A 18 12.30 39.03 6.88
N ASN A 19 11.88 39.60 5.74
CA ASN A 19 12.08 40.97 5.24
C ASN A 19 13.45 41.35 4.64
N THR A 20 13.37 41.83 3.38
CA THR A 20 14.40 42.48 2.53
C THR A 20 15.62 41.62 2.16
N MET A 21 16.20 41.87 0.97
CA MET A 21 17.42 41.18 0.54
C MET A 21 18.55 41.47 1.54
N LYS A 22 19.11 40.41 2.09
CA LYS A 22 20.23 40.44 3.04
C LYS A 22 21.27 39.44 2.62
N SER A 23 22.54 39.79 2.81
CA SER A 23 23.61 38.80 2.78
C SER A 23 23.61 38.02 4.10
N VAL A 24 23.88 36.72 4.02
CA VAL A 24 23.94 35.81 5.17
C VAL A 24 25.26 35.06 5.18
N ILE A 25 25.84 34.86 6.36
CA ILE A 25 27.03 34.04 6.55
C ILE A 25 26.59 32.64 6.96
N ILE A 26 26.86 31.66 6.09
CA ILE A 26 26.68 30.24 6.36
C ILE A 26 28.01 29.68 6.87
N THR A 27 28.00 29.07 8.05
CA THR A 27 29.19 28.54 8.74
C THR A 27 29.01 27.06 9.04
N PHE A 28 30.02 26.24 8.78
CA PHE A 28 29.98 24.78 8.89
C PHE A 28 31.09 24.26 9.82
N SER A 29 30.81 23.22 10.60
CA SER A 29 31.84 22.42 11.29
C SER A 29 32.04 21.08 10.57
N ILE A 30 33.24 20.85 10.02
CA ILE A 30 33.53 19.73 9.10
C ILE A 30 34.80 18.98 9.53
N ILE A 31 34.83 17.66 9.36
CA ILE A 31 36.07 16.84 9.33
C ILE A 31 36.39 16.47 7.88
N ALA A 32 37.67 16.30 7.55
CA ALA A 32 38.11 15.73 6.27
C ALA A 32 39.31 14.80 6.48
N ALA A 33 39.08 13.50 6.34
CA ALA A 33 40.07 12.45 6.56
C ALA A 33 40.52 11.84 5.23
N THR A 34 41.83 11.76 4.99
CA THR A 34 42.34 11.36 3.67
C THR A 34 42.81 9.91 3.64
N VAL A 35 42.31 9.16 2.66
CA VAL A 35 42.28 7.70 2.61
C VAL A 35 43.63 7.06 2.23
N GLY A 36 43.98 5.97 2.91
CA GLY A 36 45.01 5.03 2.48
C GLY A 36 45.30 3.97 3.55
N GLY A 37 45.11 2.68 3.24
CA GLY A 37 45.43 1.58 4.18
C GLY A 37 44.41 0.44 4.19
N VAL A 38 44.65 -0.55 3.33
CA VAL A 38 43.93 -1.81 3.12
C VAL A 38 43.94 -2.77 4.36
N PHE A 39 42.89 -3.60 4.48
CA PHE A 39 42.71 -4.84 5.30
C PHE A 39 42.56 -4.79 6.85
N ALA A 40 41.31 -4.96 7.29
CA ALA A 40 40.74 -6.11 8.01
C ALA A 40 41.18 -6.57 9.43
N LYS A 41 40.14 -6.98 10.18
CA LYS A 41 40.06 -7.78 11.44
C LYS A 41 40.45 -7.09 12.76
N HIS A 42 39.75 -7.55 13.81
CA HIS A 42 39.76 -7.11 15.21
C HIS A 42 39.41 -5.63 15.44
N TYR A 43 38.26 -5.40 16.07
CA TYR A 43 38.32 -4.94 17.45
C TYR A 43 37.41 -5.78 18.33
N ASP A 44 37.85 -6.03 19.55
CA ASP A 44 37.19 -6.90 20.52
C ASP A 44 36.17 -6.10 21.36
N ALA A 45 35.35 -6.79 22.15
CA ALA A 45 34.39 -6.15 23.03
C ALA A 45 35.07 -5.29 24.12
N ASN A 46 34.41 -4.18 24.48
CA ASN A 46 34.19 -3.69 25.86
C ASN A 46 33.90 -2.17 25.86
N TYR A 47 32.64 -1.80 26.11
CA TYR A 47 32.37 -0.58 26.88
C TYR A 47 31.11 -0.78 27.74
N ASP A 48 31.35 -0.94 29.03
CA ASP A 48 30.33 -1.13 30.06
C ASP A 48 29.60 0.19 30.36
N ILE A 49 28.27 0.20 30.27
CA ILE A 49 27.40 1.32 30.64
C ILE A 49 26.18 0.74 31.36
N GLY A 50 26.02 1.12 32.63
CA GLY A 50 24.98 0.57 33.51
C GLY A 50 23.54 0.99 33.18
N PRO A 51 22.55 0.38 33.86
CA PRO A 51 21.15 0.44 33.48
C PRO A 51 20.45 1.75 33.89
N GLU A 52 20.24 2.63 32.90
CA GLU A 52 19.11 3.58 32.91
C GLU A 52 18.29 3.40 31.63
N HIS A 53 16.97 3.20 31.78
CA HIS A 53 16.06 2.88 30.68
C HIS A 53 15.95 4.04 29.67
N ARG A 54 16.74 3.94 28.59
CA ARG A 54 16.64 4.83 27.42
C ARG A 54 15.85 4.11 26.35
N LYS A 55 14.69 4.66 25.99
CA LYS A 55 13.69 3.98 25.14
C LYS A 55 14.28 3.66 23.75
N LEU A 56 14.34 2.38 23.42
CA LEU A 56 14.86 1.90 22.14
C LEU A 56 13.76 1.98 21.08
N GLN A 57 13.75 3.09 20.36
CA GLN A 57 13.32 3.08 18.97
C GLN A 57 14.45 2.47 18.12
N THR A 58 14.11 1.81 17.02
CA THR A 58 15.08 1.30 16.02
C THR A 58 15.72 2.50 15.26
N ASP A 59 16.63 3.22 15.93
CA ASP A 59 17.29 4.46 15.45
C ASP A 59 18.44 4.20 14.44
N ARG A 60 18.37 3.07 13.72
CA ARG A 60 19.33 2.64 12.70
C ARG A 60 18.57 1.97 11.57
N SER A 61 19.09 2.07 10.34
CA SER A 61 18.56 1.33 9.19
C SER A 61 18.58 -0.17 9.47
N PHE A 62 17.40 -0.79 9.59
CA PHE A 62 17.28 -2.25 9.62
C PHE A 62 17.66 -2.78 8.24
N THR A 63 18.69 -3.63 8.15
CA THR A 63 19.19 -4.14 6.86
C THR A 63 18.76 -5.57 6.61
N VAL A 64 18.91 -6.00 5.35
CA VAL A 64 18.66 -7.40 4.94
C VAL A 64 19.67 -8.33 5.62
N ASP A 65 20.93 -7.93 5.71
CA ASP A 65 21.95 -8.64 6.49
C ASP A 65 21.51 -8.87 7.96
N MET A 66 20.73 -7.95 8.55
CA MET A 66 20.18 -8.12 9.90
C MET A 66 18.98 -9.09 9.90
N TYR A 67 18.09 -9.01 8.90
CA TYR A 67 16.97 -9.96 8.73
C TYR A 67 17.50 -11.40 8.58
N ASP A 68 18.41 -11.61 7.64
CA ASP A 68 19.01 -12.91 7.33
C ASP A 68 19.84 -13.44 8.50
N SER A 69 20.51 -12.54 9.25
CA SER A 69 21.25 -12.95 10.44
C SER A 69 20.33 -13.38 11.60
N ILE A 70 19.16 -12.74 11.77
CA ILE A 70 18.13 -13.21 12.72
C ILE A 70 17.60 -14.56 12.26
N GLU A 71 17.32 -14.73 10.97
CA GLU A 71 16.85 -16.00 10.40
C GLU A 71 17.85 -17.15 10.66
N GLU A 72 19.14 -16.95 10.38
CA GLU A 72 20.18 -17.97 10.64
C GLU A 72 20.34 -18.30 12.13
N ASP A 73 20.22 -17.32 13.03
CA ASP A 73 20.27 -17.57 14.48
C ASP A 73 19.03 -18.33 14.96
N ILE A 74 17.82 -17.97 14.52
CA ILE A 74 16.57 -18.68 14.87
C ILE A 74 16.60 -20.11 14.35
N ALA A 75 17.14 -20.33 13.14
CA ALA A 75 17.41 -21.66 12.63
C ALA A 75 18.41 -22.42 13.51
N THR A 76 19.38 -21.72 14.11
CA THR A 76 20.42 -22.30 14.96
C THR A 76 19.93 -22.62 16.38
N LEU A 77 19.07 -21.78 16.96
CA LEU A 77 18.34 -22.10 18.19
C LEU A 77 17.45 -23.33 17.97
N THR A 78 16.62 -23.33 16.92
CA THR A 78 15.77 -24.48 16.55
C THR A 78 16.58 -25.77 16.38
N ARG A 79 17.71 -25.72 15.68
CA ARG A 79 18.64 -26.86 15.49
C ARG A 79 19.33 -27.35 16.77
N SER A 80 19.28 -26.58 17.85
CA SER A 80 19.84 -26.99 19.16
C SER A 80 18.86 -27.78 20.03
N ILE A 81 17.57 -27.81 19.67
CA ILE A 81 16.52 -28.49 20.45
C ILE A 81 16.35 -29.92 19.91
N GLU A 82 17.03 -30.87 20.54
CA GLU A 82 17.00 -32.29 20.14
C GLU A 82 15.60 -32.92 20.33
N ASP A 83 14.90 -32.61 21.41
CA ASP A 83 13.56 -33.14 21.70
C ASP A 83 12.48 -32.54 20.77
N GLU A 84 11.61 -33.40 20.22
CA GLU A 84 10.62 -32.98 19.23
C GLU A 84 9.45 -32.20 19.84
N GLU A 85 8.99 -32.56 21.05
CA GLU A 85 7.91 -31.85 21.72
C GLU A 85 8.36 -30.44 22.14
N ALA A 86 9.58 -30.31 22.68
CA ALA A 86 10.18 -29.02 22.98
C ALA A 86 10.43 -28.16 21.73
N ARG A 87 10.85 -28.76 20.61
CA ARG A 87 11.08 -28.05 19.34
C ARG A 87 9.77 -27.56 18.72
N THR A 88 8.73 -28.40 18.75
CA THR A 88 7.37 -28.03 18.32
C THR A 88 6.79 -26.92 19.20
N HIS A 89 6.99 -26.99 20.53
CA HIS A 89 6.61 -25.91 21.44
C HIS A 89 7.37 -24.61 21.14
N PHE A 90 8.68 -24.65 20.92
CA PHE A 90 9.51 -23.47 20.63
C PHE A 90 9.10 -22.76 19.33
N LEU A 91 8.94 -23.53 18.23
CA LEU A 91 8.54 -22.99 16.92
C LEU A 91 7.15 -22.36 16.96
N GLY A 92 6.15 -23.10 17.47
CA GLY A 92 4.80 -22.56 17.67
C GLY A 92 4.77 -21.39 18.66
N GLY A 93 5.64 -21.40 19.67
CA GLY A 93 5.76 -20.38 20.71
C GLY A 93 6.24 -19.03 20.20
N ILE A 94 7.24 -18.99 19.30
CA ILE A 94 7.71 -17.74 18.66
C ILE A 94 6.60 -17.11 17.80
N VAL A 95 5.91 -17.92 16.99
CA VAL A 95 4.82 -17.44 16.13
C VAL A 95 3.60 -17.01 16.98
N ARG A 96 3.29 -17.76 18.04
CA ARG A 96 2.26 -17.39 19.03
C ARG A 96 2.61 -16.09 19.75
N LEU A 97 3.87 -15.84 20.11
CA LEU A 97 4.29 -14.61 20.77
C LEU A 97 4.00 -13.38 19.89
N ALA A 98 4.45 -13.40 18.63
CA ALA A 98 4.17 -12.32 17.68
C ALA A 98 2.67 -12.18 17.36
N ALA A 99 1.91 -13.29 17.37
CA ALA A 99 0.46 -13.27 17.19
C ALA A 99 -0.27 -12.69 18.41
N HIS A 100 0.16 -13.00 19.64
CA HIS A 100 -0.41 -12.44 20.86
C HIS A 100 -0.12 -10.93 20.99
N ASP A 101 1.05 -10.49 20.52
CA ASP A 101 1.41 -9.08 20.37
C ASP A 101 0.44 -8.36 19.41
N PHE A 102 0.26 -8.82 18.16
CA PHE A 102 -0.68 -8.13 17.25
C PHE A 102 -2.17 -8.32 17.62
N MET A 103 -2.54 -9.41 18.30
CA MET A 103 -3.93 -9.69 18.64
C MET A 103 -4.46 -8.86 19.81
N ASP A 104 -3.63 -8.12 20.56
CA ASP A 104 -4.16 -7.21 21.58
C ASP A 104 -4.69 -5.87 20.99
N PHE A 105 -4.49 -5.65 19.68
CA PHE A 105 -4.93 -4.44 18.97
C PHE A 105 -6.43 -4.18 19.14
N ASP A 106 -6.77 -2.94 19.53
CA ASP A 106 -8.13 -2.41 19.63
C ASP A 106 -8.15 -0.93 19.22
N PRO A 107 -8.66 -0.58 18.01
CA PRO A 107 -8.70 0.80 17.53
C PRO A 107 -9.72 1.68 18.28
N SER A 108 -10.59 1.11 19.12
CA SER A 108 -11.51 1.86 19.97
C SER A 108 -10.90 2.26 21.32
N SER A 109 -9.79 1.64 21.72
CA SER A 109 -9.08 1.93 22.95
C SER A 109 -8.17 3.16 22.81
N PHE A 110 -8.14 4.01 23.85
CA PHE A 110 -7.21 5.15 23.96
C PHE A 110 -5.73 4.73 23.90
N ALA A 111 -5.42 3.48 24.26
CA ALA A 111 -4.15 2.83 23.95
C ALA A 111 -4.44 1.64 23.02
N PRO A 112 -4.27 1.80 21.69
CA PRO A 112 -4.67 0.75 20.75
C PRO A 112 -3.92 -0.55 20.90
N MET A 113 -2.65 -0.51 21.31
CA MET A 113 -1.71 -1.64 21.31
C MET A 113 -1.53 -2.17 19.86
N GLY A 114 -1.30 -3.47 19.64
CA GLY A 114 -0.79 -4.04 18.39
C GLY A 114 0.67 -4.48 18.53
N SER A 115 1.39 -4.62 17.41
CA SER A 115 2.78 -5.13 17.42
C SER A 115 3.79 -4.15 18.05
N ASP A 116 3.80 -4.04 19.38
CA ASP A 116 4.68 -3.15 20.13
C ASP A 116 5.52 -3.86 21.23
N GLY A 117 5.72 -5.17 21.07
CA GLY A 117 6.70 -5.93 21.84
C GLY A 117 6.26 -6.18 23.29
N CYS A 118 4.98 -6.43 23.51
CA CYS A 118 4.36 -6.46 24.83
C CYS A 118 3.32 -7.59 24.99
N PHE A 119 3.51 -8.45 25.99
CA PHE A 119 2.44 -9.33 26.50
C PHE A 119 2.36 -9.22 28.03
N ASP A 120 1.16 -9.40 28.57
CA ASP A 120 0.88 -9.45 30.01
C ASP A 120 1.17 -10.88 30.53
N PRO A 121 2.30 -11.15 31.22
CA PRO A 121 2.69 -12.52 31.59
C PRO A 121 1.83 -13.09 32.72
N ASP A 122 1.22 -12.24 33.55
CA ASP A 122 0.34 -12.66 34.65
C ASP A 122 -1.06 -13.08 34.15
N HIS A 123 -1.36 -12.91 32.85
CA HIS A 123 -2.68 -13.20 32.30
C HIS A 123 -2.79 -14.62 31.72
N PRO A 124 -3.79 -15.45 32.11
CA PRO A 124 -3.89 -16.86 31.72
C PRO A 124 -3.83 -17.17 30.22
N ASN A 125 -4.31 -16.26 29.35
CA ASN A 125 -4.22 -16.44 27.89
C ASN A 125 -2.75 -16.48 27.40
N ASN A 126 -1.81 -15.91 28.14
CA ASN A 126 -0.39 -15.80 27.80
C ASN A 126 0.50 -16.86 28.47
N ASN A 127 -0.06 -17.76 29.28
CA ASN A 127 0.68 -18.89 29.89
C ASN A 127 1.59 -19.58 28.86
N GLY A 128 2.84 -19.88 29.24
CA GLY A 128 3.83 -20.53 28.38
C GLY A 128 4.50 -19.63 27.36
N LEU A 129 4.13 -18.33 27.26
CA LEU A 129 4.98 -17.35 26.57
C LEU A 129 6.20 -16.97 27.44
N ASP A 130 6.12 -17.19 28.74
CA ASP A 130 7.22 -17.15 29.71
C ASP A 130 8.20 -18.33 29.61
N GLU A 131 7.87 -19.40 28.89
CA GLU A 131 8.82 -20.46 28.48
C GLU A 131 9.59 -20.09 27.19
N ILE A 132 9.10 -19.08 26.44
CA ILE A 132 9.66 -18.62 25.16
C ILE A 132 10.45 -17.32 25.35
N TRP A 133 9.89 -16.37 26.10
CA TRP A 133 10.44 -15.04 26.32
C TRP A 133 10.56 -14.73 27.82
N CYS A 134 11.76 -14.97 28.36
CA CYS A 134 12.10 -14.80 29.76
C CYS A 134 13.56 -14.36 29.92
N ASP A 135 13.95 -13.84 31.08
CA ASP A 135 15.29 -13.24 31.30
C ASP A 135 16.46 -14.18 30.93
N ASP A 136 16.34 -15.47 31.24
CA ASP A 136 17.36 -16.51 30.94
C ASP A 136 17.05 -17.33 29.66
N CYS A 137 15.97 -17.01 28.92
CA CYS A 137 15.54 -17.78 27.75
C CYS A 137 16.49 -17.58 26.56
N PRO A 138 16.96 -18.62 25.84
CA PRO A 138 17.92 -18.47 24.74
C PRO A 138 17.52 -17.49 23.64
N TYR A 139 16.21 -17.38 23.36
CA TYR A 139 15.63 -16.45 22.39
C TYR A 139 15.65 -14.99 22.87
N THR A 140 15.38 -14.75 24.16
CA THR A 140 15.51 -13.43 24.78
C THR A 140 16.96 -13.01 24.96
N LEU A 141 17.84 -13.94 25.35
CA LEU A 141 19.28 -13.71 25.43
C LEU A 141 19.87 -13.39 24.05
N LEU A 142 19.38 -14.01 22.97
CA LEU A 142 19.74 -13.65 21.60
C LEU A 142 19.40 -12.19 21.28
N HIS A 143 18.21 -11.71 21.66
CA HIS A 143 17.87 -10.29 21.54
C HIS A 143 18.82 -9.42 22.37
N GLN A 144 18.90 -9.67 23.68
CA GLN A 144 19.69 -8.85 24.59
C GLN A 144 21.18 -8.76 24.21
N THR A 145 21.78 -9.85 23.73
CA THR A 145 23.24 -9.91 23.45
C THR A 145 23.62 -9.50 22.02
N LYS A 146 22.79 -9.80 21.01
CA LYS A 146 23.12 -9.53 19.60
C LYS A 146 22.24 -8.44 18.96
N TYR A 147 20.98 -8.33 19.35
CA TYR A 147 19.97 -7.47 18.71
C TYR A 147 19.38 -6.36 19.59
N SER A 148 20.00 -6.04 20.73
CA SER A 148 19.56 -5.00 21.68
C SER A 148 19.66 -3.55 21.16
N HIS A 149 19.86 -3.39 19.86
CA HIS A 149 19.83 -2.13 19.11
C HIS A 149 18.63 -2.03 18.14
N ILE A 150 17.75 -3.04 18.10
CA ILE A 150 16.41 -3.01 17.49
C ILE A 150 15.34 -3.24 18.56
N SER A 151 14.12 -2.78 18.31
CA SER A 151 12.97 -3.03 19.19
C SER A 151 12.68 -4.53 19.36
N ARG A 152 12.13 -4.93 20.52
CA ARG A 152 11.58 -6.28 20.72
C ARG A 152 10.45 -6.53 19.72
N ALA A 153 9.65 -5.51 19.47
CA ALA A 153 8.54 -5.54 18.51
C ALA A 153 8.98 -5.91 17.08
N ASP A 154 10.04 -5.30 16.55
CA ASP A 154 10.58 -5.68 15.23
C ASP A 154 11.23 -7.08 15.29
N PHE A 155 11.96 -7.41 16.37
CA PHE A 155 12.63 -8.70 16.53
C PHE A 155 11.66 -9.89 16.58
N TRP A 156 10.51 -9.75 17.27
CA TRP A 156 9.48 -10.79 17.37
C TRP A 156 8.82 -11.07 16.02
N VAL A 157 8.48 -10.03 15.25
CA VAL A 157 7.88 -10.21 13.91
C VAL A 157 8.88 -10.86 12.95
N VAL A 158 10.16 -10.47 12.94
CA VAL A 158 11.18 -11.12 12.09
C VAL A 158 11.44 -12.55 12.51
N SER A 159 11.45 -12.84 13.80
CA SER A 159 11.70 -14.20 14.31
C SER A 159 10.52 -15.13 14.03
N ALA A 160 9.28 -14.64 14.09
CA ALA A 160 8.10 -15.38 13.65
C ALA A 160 8.11 -15.59 12.12
N ASN A 161 8.44 -14.56 11.33
CA ASN A 161 8.62 -14.70 9.87
C ASN A 161 9.69 -15.74 9.53
N ALA A 162 10.82 -15.76 10.25
CA ALA A 162 11.90 -16.72 10.09
C ALA A 162 11.43 -18.16 10.39
N VAL A 163 10.66 -18.37 11.46
CA VAL A 163 10.02 -19.68 11.74
C VAL A 163 9.09 -20.09 10.59
N ILE A 164 8.18 -19.19 10.16
CA ILE A 164 7.23 -19.46 9.08
C ILE A 164 7.96 -19.84 7.78
N TYR A 165 9.01 -19.10 7.41
CA TYR A 165 9.85 -19.39 6.24
C TYR A 165 10.54 -20.75 6.36
N GLN A 166 11.27 -20.99 7.45
CA GLN A 166 12.07 -22.21 7.68
C GLN A 166 11.25 -23.50 7.85
N THR A 167 10.00 -23.37 8.27
CA THR A 167 9.08 -24.51 8.42
C THR A 167 8.20 -24.71 7.19
N SER A 168 8.07 -23.72 6.30
CA SER A 168 7.29 -23.86 5.07
C SER A 168 7.92 -24.87 4.10
N VAL A 169 7.07 -25.63 3.40
CA VAL A 169 7.51 -26.61 2.38
C VAL A 169 8.39 -25.93 1.34
N ASP A 170 9.58 -26.51 1.10
CA ASP A 170 10.66 -26.00 0.24
C ASP A 170 11.08 -24.54 0.53
N ASN A 171 10.87 -24.07 1.77
CA ASN A 171 11.03 -22.68 2.21
C ASN A 171 10.26 -21.66 1.35
N ALA A 172 9.13 -22.05 0.75
CA ALA A 172 8.47 -21.24 -0.27
C ALA A 172 7.64 -20.03 0.26
N LEU A 173 7.49 -19.86 1.58
CA LEU A 173 6.79 -18.72 2.19
C LEU A 173 7.75 -17.65 2.71
N ASP A 174 8.43 -16.95 1.79
CA ASP A 174 9.29 -15.81 2.16
C ASP A 174 8.46 -14.54 2.44
N MET A 175 8.74 -13.92 3.58
CA MET A 175 8.07 -12.74 4.12
C MET A 175 8.91 -11.45 4.01
N ARG A 176 10.18 -11.51 3.55
CA ARG A 176 11.12 -10.37 3.43
C ARG A 176 10.53 -9.17 2.70
N GLU A 177 9.91 -9.40 1.53
CA GLU A 177 9.32 -8.36 0.68
C GLU A 177 8.19 -7.57 1.37
N THR A 178 7.51 -8.20 2.33
CA THR A 178 6.34 -7.67 3.03
C THR A 178 6.63 -7.27 4.47
N PHE A 179 7.87 -7.50 4.94
CA PHE A 179 8.29 -7.07 6.26
C PHE A 179 8.57 -5.56 6.29
N LEU A 180 7.85 -4.86 7.16
CA LEU A 180 8.11 -3.47 7.52
C LEU A 180 8.72 -3.42 8.93
N TRP A 181 9.66 -2.51 9.17
CA TRP A 181 10.36 -2.30 10.45
C TRP A 181 10.15 -0.88 11.01
N GLY A 182 10.57 -0.63 12.24
CA GLY A 182 10.45 0.66 12.92
C GLY A 182 9.40 0.68 14.03
N ARG A 183 8.91 -0.48 14.47
CA ARG A 183 8.03 -0.59 15.64
C ARG A 183 8.75 -0.07 16.88
N LYS A 184 7.99 0.54 17.79
CA LYS A 184 8.51 1.07 19.06
C LYS A 184 8.01 0.21 20.20
N ASP A 185 8.92 -0.20 21.08
CA ASP A 185 8.59 -0.98 22.26
C ASP A 185 7.65 -0.22 23.22
N ARG A 186 6.63 -0.94 23.73
CA ARG A 186 5.75 -0.47 24.80
C ARG A 186 6.36 -0.74 26.18
N ASP A 187 6.19 0.24 27.08
CA ASP A 187 6.73 0.18 28.46
C ASP A 187 5.86 -0.64 29.43
N SER A 188 4.60 -0.93 29.10
CA SER A 188 3.62 -1.56 29.99
C SER A 188 2.56 -2.33 29.21
N CYS A 189 2.51 -3.65 29.40
CA CYS A 189 1.62 -4.56 28.69
C CYS A 189 0.28 -4.83 29.41
N MET A 190 0.09 -4.24 30.60
CA MET A 190 -1.10 -4.44 31.44
C MET A 190 -2.40 -4.26 30.64
N GLY A 191 -3.21 -5.31 30.56
CA GLY A 191 -4.47 -5.29 29.82
C GLY A 191 -4.41 -5.90 28.42
N SER A 192 -3.26 -6.38 27.92
CA SER A 192 -3.17 -7.01 26.60
C SER A 192 -3.78 -8.40 26.56
N GLY A 193 -3.46 -9.25 27.54
CA GLY A 193 -3.92 -10.64 27.59
C GLY A 193 -5.46 -10.77 27.62
N GLN A 194 -6.16 -9.79 28.17
CA GLN A 194 -7.62 -9.69 28.27
C GLN A 194 -8.30 -9.37 26.93
N ARG A 195 -7.55 -8.91 25.92
CA ARG A 195 -8.04 -8.54 24.58
C ARG A 195 -7.93 -9.65 23.55
N LEU A 196 -7.32 -10.78 23.94
CA LEU A 196 -7.09 -11.95 23.10
C LEU A 196 -8.36 -12.81 22.97
N PRO A 197 -8.55 -13.51 21.84
CA PRO A 197 -9.72 -14.37 21.63
C PRO A 197 -9.63 -15.63 22.51
N GLY A 198 -10.76 -16.03 23.10
CA GLY A 198 -10.85 -17.32 23.78
C GLY A 198 -11.03 -18.49 22.80
N ALA A 199 -10.71 -19.71 23.24
CA ALA A 199 -10.89 -20.93 22.44
C ALA A 199 -12.35 -21.43 22.33
N SER A 200 -13.36 -20.59 22.64
CA SER A 200 -14.74 -21.05 22.88
C SER A 200 -15.61 -21.23 21.63
N GLY A 201 -15.17 -20.83 20.44
CA GLY A 201 -15.94 -20.93 19.19
C GLY A 201 -15.96 -19.63 18.37
N CYS A 202 -16.72 -19.62 17.27
CA CYS A 202 -16.56 -18.61 16.21
C CYS A 202 -16.89 -17.18 16.64
N GLN A 203 -17.73 -16.99 17.66
CA GLN A 203 -18.01 -15.68 18.26
C GLN A 203 -16.75 -14.96 18.77
N GLN A 204 -15.71 -15.71 19.17
CA GLN A 204 -14.41 -15.16 19.58
C GLN A 204 -13.61 -14.64 18.37
N ILE A 205 -13.71 -15.32 17.24
CA ILE A 205 -13.06 -14.94 15.98
C ILE A 205 -13.77 -13.71 15.38
N GLU A 206 -15.10 -13.69 15.43
CA GLU A 206 -15.96 -12.58 15.01
C GLU A 206 -15.70 -11.32 15.84
N ALA A 207 -15.58 -11.45 17.17
CA ALA A 207 -15.25 -10.34 18.05
C ALA A 207 -13.82 -9.81 17.81
N LYS A 208 -12.81 -10.68 17.80
CA LYS A 208 -11.40 -10.28 17.70
C LYS A 208 -11.03 -9.83 16.28
N PHE A 209 -11.03 -10.76 15.33
CA PHE A 209 -10.45 -10.52 14.01
C PHE A 209 -11.37 -9.65 13.14
N LEU A 210 -12.67 -9.95 13.11
CA LEU A 210 -13.60 -9.22 12.25
C LEU A 210 -13.99 -7.85 12.84
N THR A 211 -14.49 -7.84 14.07
CA THR A 211 -15.05 -6.62 14.67
C THR A 211 -13.97 -5.67 15.20
N THR A 212 -12.94 -6.20 15.88
CA THR A 212 -11.91 -5.35 16.51
C THR A 212 -10.75 -5.04 15.55
N MET A 213 -10.24 -6.03 14.81
CA MET A 213 -9.06 -5.85 13.94
C MET A 213 -9.39 -5.49 12.48
N GLY A 214 -10.66 -5.48 12.06
CA GLY A 214 -11.05 -5.13 10.69
C GLY A 214 -10.58 -6.14 9.63
N LEU A 215 -10.49 -7.42 9.99
CA LEU A 215 -10.17 -8.51 9.07
C LEU A 215 -11.45 -9.14 8.50
N SER A 216 -11.35 -9.69 7.30
CA SER A 216 -12.37 -10.56 6.72
C SER A 216 -12.31 -11.97 7.30
N TRP A 217 -13.39 -12.75 7.15
CA TRP A 217 -13.36 -14.20 7.42
C TRP A 217 -12.24 -14.93 6.66
N ARG A 218 -11.89 -14.45 5.46
CA ARG A 218 -10.81 -15.00 4.63
C ARG A 218 -9.44 -14.80 5.31
N GLU A 219 -9.14 -13.57 5.72
CA GLU A 219 -7.90 -13.24 6.43
C GLU A 219 -7.83 -13.91 7.81
N ALA A 220 -8.94 -13.98 8.55
CA ALA A 220 -8.99 -14.67 9.85
C ALA A 220 -8.72 -16.17 9.72
N VAL A 221 -9.33 -16.86 8.74
CA VAL A 221 -9.06 -18.29 8.48
C VAL A 221 -7.63 -18.52 8.01
N ALA A 222 -7.05 -17.59 7.24
CA ALA A 222 -5.63 -17.66 6.90
C ALA A 222 -4.76 -17.60 8.16
N LEU A 223 -4.99 -16.63 9.06
CA LEU A 223 -4.24 -16.50 10.32
C LEU A 223 -4.40 -17.73 11.24
N LEU A 224 -5.60 -18.30 11.37
CA LEU A 224 -5.78 -19.56 12.11
C LEU A 224 -5.03 -20.74 11.46
N GLY A 225 -4.67 -20.64 10.18
CA GLY A 225 -3.75 -21.58 9.54
C GLY A 225 -2.37 -21.68 10.21
N ALA A 226 -1.97 -20.71 11.06
CA ALA A 226 -0.77 -20.81 11.89
C ALA A 226 -0.80 -22.01 12.87
N HIS A 227 -1.99 -22.51 13.23
CA HIS A 227 -2.16 -23.76 14.01
C HIS A 227 -1.57 -25.00 13.31
N THR A 228 -1.19 -24.91 12.02
CA THR A 228 -0.40 -25.95 11.34
C THR A 228 0.94 -26.27 12.04
N ILE A 229 1.51 -25.32 12.80
CA ILE A 229 2.70 -25.55 13.65
C ILE A 229 2.38 -25.39 15.14
N GLY A 230 3.12 -26.14 15.97
CA GLY A 230 2.98 -26.10 17.42
C GLY A 230 1.97 -27.10 18.00
N ARG A 231 1.70 -26.97 19.31
CA ARG A 231 0.85 -27.89 20.08
C ARG A 231 0.20 -27.25 21.29
N GLY A 232 -0.90 -27.84 21.76
CA GLY A 232 -1.43 -27.63 23.11
C GLY A 232 -0.63 -28.41 24.17
N ASN A 233 -0.38 -27.77 25.31
CA ASN A 233 0.14 -28.41 26.52
C ASN A 233 -0.87 -28.29 27.66
N ARG A 234 -1.27 -29.43 28.24
CA ARG A 234 -2.33 -29.53 29.26
C ARG A 234 -2.03 -28.69 30.49
N ASP A 235 -0.78 -28.61 30.89
CA ASP A 235 -0.39 -27.93 32.13
C ASP A 235 -0.24 -26.41 31.92
N ILE A 236 -0.20 -25.95 30.65
CA ILE A 236 -0.11 -24.54 30.26
C ILE A 236 -1.50 -23.96 29.94
N SER A 237 -2.25 -24.60 29.04
CA SER A 237 -3.52 -24.08 28.50
C SER A 237 -4.73 -24.99 28.75
N GLY A 238 -4.55 -26.14 29.41
CA GLY A 238 -5.58 -27.16 29.60
C GLY A 238 -5.79 -28.10 28.40
N HIS A 239 -5.44 -27.65 27.21
CA HIS A 239 -5.57 -28.39 25.94
C HIS A 239 -4.32 -29.22 25.63
N HIS A 240 -4.45 -30.35 24.93
CA HIS A 240 -3.34 -31.28 24.73
C HIS A 240 -3.32 -31.90 23.33
N GLY A 241 -2.16 -31.81 22.67
CA GLY A 241 -1.90 -32.47 21.39
C GLY A 241 -1.53 -31.51 20.27
N THR A 242 -1.32 -32.05 19.07
CA THR A 242 -1.00 -31.33 17.84
C THR A 242 -2.23 -31.20 16.93
N TRP A 243 -2.25 -30.16 16.09
CA TRP A 243 -3.27 -29.99 15.04
C TRP A 243 -3.04 -30.89 13.81
N LYS A 244 -1.93 -31.65 13.76
CA LYS A 244 -1.61 -32.70 12.77
C LYS A 244 -1.29 -34.02 13.47
N ASP A 245 -1.11 -35.08 12.69
CA ASP A 245 -0.81 -36.47 13.10
C ASP A 245 0.30 -36.63 14.16
N SER A 246 1.34 -35.78 14.17
CA SER A 246 2.43 -35.87 15.15
C SER A 246 3.12 -34.54 15.47
N ASN A 247 3.97 -34.55 16.52
CA ASN A 247 4.90 -33.46 16.83
C ASN A 247 5.83 -33.12 15.65
N GLN A 248 6.29 -34.13 14.90
CA GLN A 248 7.17 -33.92 13.74
C GLN A 248 6.43 -33.19 12.61
N ASP A 249 5.20 -33.58 12.31
CA ASP A 249 4.40 -32.94 11.26
C ASP A 249 4.01 -31.51 11.66
N ALA A 250 3.78 -31.27 12.95
CA ALA A 250 3.54 -29.95 13.55
C ALA A 250 4.80 -29.06 13.66
N GLN A 251 5.90 -29.43 13.01
CA GLN A 251 7.06 -28.56 12.73
C GLN A 251 7.11 -28.08 11.27
N VAL A 252 6.11 -28.43 10.45
CA VAL A 252 6.02 -28.01 9.04
C VAL A 252 4.88 -27.00 8.87
N PHE A 253 5.12 -25.90 8.17
CA PHE A 253 4.11 -24.89 7.88
C PHE A 253 3.47 -25.15 6.52
N ASP A 254 2.33 -25.84 6.53
CA ASP A 254 1.62 -26.27 5.31
C ASP A 254 0.10 -26.19 5.48
N LYS A 255 -0.65 -26.52 4.42
CA LYS A 255 -2.11 -26.51 4.41
C LYS A 255 -2.78 -27.67 5.16
N GLN A 256 -2.06 -28.61 5.75
CA GLN A 256 -2.63 -29.85 6.30
C GLN A 256 -3.69 -29.56 7.38
N TYR A 257 -3.52 -28.50 8.19
CA TYR A 257 -4.54 -28.01 9.12
C TYR A 257 -5.95 -27.87 8.51
N PHE A 258 -6.07 -27.42 7.25
CA PHE A 258 -7.35 -27.30 6.56
C PHE A 258 -7.88 -28.63 6.00
N VAL A 259 -6.98 -29.54 5.64
CA VAL A 259 -7.29 -30.92 5.24
C VAL A 259 -7.83 -31.70 6.45
N GLU A 260 -7.17 -31.59 7.60
CA GLU A 260 -7.61 -32.15 8.88
C GLU A 260 -9.04 -31.74 9.25
N LEU A 261 -9.36 -30.45 9.14
CA LEU A 261 -10.69 -29.89 9.41
C LEU A 261 -11.80 -30.38 8.46
N THR A 262 -11.46 -30.96 7.31
CA THR A 262 -12.42 -31.30 6.25
C THR A 262 -12.49 -32.78 5.90
N GLU A 263 -11.43 -33.56 6.13
CA GLU A 263 -11.36 -34.97 5.80
C GLU A 263 -11.50 -35.91 7.01
N ASN A 264 -11.05 -35.51 8.20
CA ASN A 264 -11.03 -36.36 9.40
C ASN A 264 -12.28 -36.21 10.28
N ALA A 265 -12.58 -37.27 11.05
CA ALA A 265 -13.79 -37.36 11.87
C ALA A 265 -13.49 -36.95 13.33
N TRP A 266 -13.84 -35.71 13.64
CA TRP A 266 -13.63 -35.07 14.93
C TRP A 266 -14.84 -35.25 15.84
N TRP A 267 -14.59 -35.57 17.10
CA TRP A 267 -15.58 -35.65 18.18
C TRP A 267 -15.07 -34.93 19.44
N MET A 268 -16.00 -34.45 20.28
CA MET A 268 -15.67 -33.65 21.47
C MET A 268 -14.95 -34.46 22.55
N ARG A 269 -13.96 -33.84 23.17
CA ARG A 269 -13.14 -34.37 24.26
C ARG A 269 -13.09 -33.34 25.40
N ASN A 270 -12.89 -33.80 26.64
CA ASN A 270 -12.84 -32.93 27.82
C ASN A 270 -14.11 -32.08 28.07
N VAL A 271 -15.29 -32.61 27.74
CA VAL A 271 -16.60 -31.95 27.93
C VAL A 271 -16.77 -31.50 29.39
N GLY A 272 -17.03 -30.19 29.60
CA GLY A 272 -17.14 -29.58 30.93
C GLY A 272 -15.82 -29.06 31.54
N GLY A 273 -14.69 -29.21 30.84
CA GLY A 273 -13.41 -28.58 31.14
C GLY A 273 -12.96 -27.60 30.04
N PRO A 274 -11.65 -27.42 29.81
CA PRO A 274 -11.12 -26.81 28.59
C PRO A 274 -11.39 -27.77 27.41
N GLN A 275 -12.62 -27.69 26.90
CA GLN A 275 -13.16 -28.64 25.92
C GLN A 275 -12.53 -28.43 24.55
N ASP A 276 -12.06 -29.52 23.97
CA ASP A 276 -11.45 -29.61 22.65
C ASP A 276 -12.11 -30.75 21.86
N TRP A 277 -11.54 -31.09 20.72
CA TRP A 277 -11.96 -32.18 19.85
C TRP A 277 -10.77 -33.08 19.55
N THR A 278 -11.02 -34.33 19.21
CA THR A 278 -9.97 -35.28 18.82
C THR A 278 -10.42 -36.17 17.66
N THR A 279 -9.44 -36.70 16.93
CA THR A 279 -9.58 -37.77 15.93
C THR A 279 -8.58 -38.87 16.29
N GLY A 280 -8.90 -40.13 15.98
CA GLY A 280 -8.00 -41.26 16.30
C GLY A 280 -8.11 -41.84 17.71
N ARG A 281 -7.28 -42.86 17.99
CA ARG A 281 -7.24 -43.62 19.26
C ARG A 281 -6.17 -43.13 20.26
N SER A 282 -5.19 -42.35 19.82
CA SER A 282 -4.12 -41.81 20.69
C SER A 282 -4.64 -40.72 21.62
N GLY A 283 -5.56 -39.88 21.13
CA GLY A 283 -5.96 -38.66 21.81
C GLY A 283 -4.87 -37.58 21.81
N ASP A 284 -3.92 -37.63 20.87
CA ASP A 284 -2.83 -36.65 20.73
C ASP A 284 -3.01 -35.71 19.52
N GLN A 285 -3.97 -36.00 18.63
CA GLN A 285 -4.48 -35.03 17.66
C GLN A 285 -5.60 -34.20 18.30
N MET A 286 -5.56 -32.88 18.14
CA MET A 286 -6.58 -31.98 18.68
C MET A 286 -7.00 -30.84 17.73
N MET A 287 -8.23 -30.37 17.94
CA MET A 287 -8.78 -29.13 17.37
C MET A 287 -9.56 -28.39 18.47
N LEU A 288 -9.53 -27.06 18.47
CA LEU A 288 -10.31 -26.22 19.36
C LEU A 288 -11.72 -25.98 18.79
N ASN A 289 -12.63 -25.43 19.60
CA ASN A 289 -13.94 -24.99 19.09
C ASN A 289 -13.79 -23.87 18.05
N THR A 290 -12.78 -23.02 18.17
CA THR A 290 -12.42 -22.01 17.17
C THR A 290 -11.99 -22.62 15.83
N ASP A 291 -11.44 -23.83 15.82
CA ASP A 291 -10.98 -24.49 14.59
C ASP A 291 -12.14 -25.26 13.93
N ILE A 292 -12.87 -26.08 14.70
CA ILE A 292 -14.02 -26.85 14.19
C ILE A 292 -15.16 -25.93 13.71
N CYS A 293 -15.38 -24.79 14.38
CA CYS A 293 -16.43 -23.86 13.98
C CYS A 293 -16.17 -23.21 12.61
N LEU A 294 -14.96 -23.29 12.04
CA LEU A 294 -14.70 -22.77 10.70
C LEU A 294 -15.45 -23.57 9.62
N VAL A 295 -15.79 -24.84 9.88
CA VAL A 295 -16.44 -25.74 8.90
C VAL A 295 -17.83 -26.19 9.34
N TYR A 296 -18.07 -26.29 10.64
CA TYR A 296 -19.29 -26.83 11.25
C TYR A 296 -19.97 -25.79 12.14
N ASP A 297 -21.30 -25.81 12.16
CA ASP A 297 -22.06 -25.07 13.15
C ASP A 297 -22.11 -25.89 14.45
N ILE A 298 -21.53 -25.33 15.52
CA ILE A 298 -21.39 -25.97 16.83
C ILE A 298 -21.88 -25.09 17.98
N ASP A 299 -22.50 -23.93 17.71
CA ASP A 299 -22.91 -22.98 18.75
C ASP A 299 -24.02 -23.56 19.67
N GLU A 300 -24.82 -24.52 19.20
CA GLU A 300 -25.76 -25.29 20.05
C GLU A 300 -25.09 -26.41 20.87
N ASN A 301 -23.91 -26.87 20.45
CA ASN A 301 -23.23 -28.02 21.03
C ASN A 301 -22.26 -27.59 22.14
N VAL A 302 -21.48 -26.52 21.89
CA VAL A 302 -20.57 -25.95 22.87
C VAL A 302 -21.36 -25.33 24.03
N GLY A 303 -20.99 -25.65 25.27
CA GLY A 303 -21.66 -25.15 26.48
C GLY A 303 -22.96 -25.87 26.87
N THR A 304 -23.67 -26.54 25.96
CA THR A 304 -24.77 -27.47 26.33
C THR A 304 -24.24 -28.85 26.73
N GLY A 305 -23.03 -29.21 26.27
CA GLY A 305 -22.39 -30.49 26.56
C GLY A 305 -22.98 -31.67 25.78
N THR A 306 -23.80 -31.41 24.74
CA THR A 306 -24.33 -32.48 23.88
C THR A 306 -23.29 -32.83 22.82
N PRO A 307 -22.73 -34.05 22.77
CA PRO A 307 -21.68 -34.38 21.83
C PRO A 307 -22.19 -34.52 20.38
N CYS A 308 -21.29 -34.33 19.42
CA CYS A 308 -21.51 -34.63 18.01
C CYS A 308 -20.18 -35.00 17.33
N CYS A 309 -20.30 -35.61 16.15
CA CYS A 309 -19.19 -36.07 15.30
C CYS A 309 -19.24 -35.35 13.94
N THR A 310 -18.12 -34.83 13.44
CA THR A 310 -18.09 -34.08 12.17
C THR A 310 -18.35 -34.95 10.94
N ILE A 311 -17.96 -36.23 10.99
CA ILE A 311 -18.14 -37.23 9.92
C ILE A 311 -18.45 -38.61 10.51
N VAL A 312 -19.74 -38.87 10.80
CA VAL A 312 -20.22 -40.12 11.45
C VAL A 312 -20.01 -41.41 10.64
N ASP A 313 -19.67 -41.30 9.36
CA ASP A 313 -19.57 -42.41 8.40
C ASP A 313 -18.13 -42.84 8.05
N ARG A 314 -17.11 -42.32 8.76
CA ARG A 314 -15.71 -42.79 8.67
C ARG A 314 -15.44 -43.96 9.63
N THR A 315 -14.64 -44.93 9.19
CA THR A 315 -14.14 -46.05 10.00
C THR A 315 -12.63 -46.21 9.89
N PHE A 316 -11.99 -46.73 10.94
CA PHE A 316 -10.61 -47.24 10.91
C PHE A 316 -10.50 -48.50 10.01
N PRO A 317 -9.28 -48.91 9.61
CA PRO A 317 -9.08 -50.12 8.79
C PRO A 317 -9.55 -51.45 9.41
N ASP A 318 -9.79 -51.49 10.73
CA ASP A 318 -10.37 -52.64 11.44
C ASP A 318 -11.91 -52.60 11.56
N GLY A 319 -12.55 -51.53 11.07
CA GLY A 319 -14.00 -51.38 10.99
C GLY A 319 -14.67 -50.65 12.17
N GLU A 320 -13.92 -50.21 13.18
CA GLU A 320 -14.48 -49.32 14.21
C GLU A 320 -14.72 -47.90 13.68
N ASN A 321 -15.73 -47.20 14.22
CA ASN A 321 -16.02 -45.80 13.86
C ASN A 321 -14.87 -44.89 14.33
N GLN A 322 -14.52 -43.87 13.54
CA GLN A 322 -13.48 -42.90 13.94
C GLN A 322 -13.91 -42.01 15.11
N CYS A 323 -15.21 -41.73 15.23
CA CYS A 323 -15.80 -41.15 16.44
C CYS A 323 -16.05 -42.27 17.46
N LEU A 324 -15.11 -42.42 18.40
CA LEU A 324 -15.07 -43.56 19.34
C LEU A 324 -16.16 -43.50 20.42
N GLU A 325 -16.66 -42.32 20.76
CA GLU A 325 -17.80 -42.15 21.66
C GLU A 325 -19.12 -42.48 20.94
N GLN A 326 -19.91 -43.40 21.53
CA GLN A 326 -21.17 -43.85 20.94
C GLN A 326 -22.23 -42.74 20.83
N GLU A 327 -22.22 -41.74 21.72
CA GLU A 327 -23.17 -40.63 21.65
C GLU A 327 -22.78 -39.64 20.54
N ALA A 328 -21.53 -39.17 20.48
CA ALA A 328 -21.01 -38.41 19.33
C ALA A 328 -21.25 -39.12 17.98
N ALA A 329 -20.94 -40.42 17.88
CA ALA A 329 -21.13 -41.20 16.65
C ALA A 329 -22.60 -41.27 16.18
N SER A 330 -23.56 -41.07 17.09
CA SER A 330 -24.99 -41.04 16.76
C SER A 330 -25.48 -39.70 16.19
N ARG A 331 -24.74 -38.60 16.41
CA ARG A 331 -25.14 -37.23 16.03
C ARG A 331 -24.09 -36.57 15.14
N ARG A 332 -24.43 -36.35 13.86
CA ARG A 332 -23.62 -35.51 12.98
C ARG A 332 -23.69 -34.04 13.44
N CYS A 333 -22.56 -33.34 13.49
CA CYS A 333 -22.52 -31.90 13.76
C CYS A 333 -23.20 -31.10 12.63
N SER A 334 -23.81 -29.97 12.97
CA SER A 334 -24.50 -29.10 12.01
C SER A 334 -23.53 -28.44 11.02
N ARG A 335 -24.05 -27.95 9.90
CA ARG A 335 -23.31 -27.09 8.96
C ARG A 335 -24.13 -25.84 8.72
N TYR A 336 -23.43 -24.71 8.62
CA TYR A 336 -24.01 -23.40 8.33
C TYR A 336 -24.96 -23.41 7.14
N SER A 337 -26.01 -22.60 7.23
CA SER A 337 -26.98 -22.42 6.14
C SER A 337 -26.35 -21.69 4.94
N GLN A 338 -27.07 -21.56 3.83
CA GLN A 338 -26.51 -20.87 2.65
C GLN A 338 -26.32 -19.37 2.88
N ASP A 339 -27.16 -18.78 3.73
CA ASP A 339 -27.26 -17.33 4.01
C ASP A 339 -26.42 -16.90 5.23
N ASP A 340 -25.77 -17.85 5.90
CA ASP A 340 -24.95 -17.61 7.08
C ASP A 340 -23.59 -16.99 6.73
N PRO A 341 -23.17 -15.88 7.37
CA PRO A 341 -21.89 -15.23 7.07
C PRO A 341 -20.66 -16.12 7.36
N ARG A 342 -20.74 -17.05 8.33
CA ARG A 342 -19.65 -17.98 8.67
C ARG A 342 -19.39 -19.00 7.57
N ARG A 343 -20.31 -19.15 6.61
CA ARG A 343 -20.08 -19.91 5.38
C ARG A 343 -18.89 -19.36 4.56
N ALA A 344 -18.53 -18.09 4.72
CA ALA A 344 -17.30 -17.52 4.17
C ALA A 344 -16.03 -18.19 4.76
N ALA A 345 -16.00 -18.44 6.07
CA ALA A 345 -14.91 -19.15 6.73
C ALA A 345 -14.74 -20.57 6.17
N ARG A 346 -15.86 -21.30 6.08
CA ARG A 346 -15.89 -22.66 5.52
C ARG A 346 -15.39 -22.71 4.08
N ASN A 347 -15.72 -21.71 3.27
CA ASN A 347 -15.24 -21.64 1.89
C ASN A 347 -13.72 -21.39 1.84
N ALA A 348 -13.18 -20.54 2.72
CA ALA A 348 -11.74 -20.30 2.83
C ALA A 348 -10.97 -21.56 3.25
N VAL A 349 -11.45 -22.32 4.25
CA VAL A 349 -10.85 -23.62 4.66
C VAL A 349 -10.75 -24.58 3.45
N ILE A 350 -11.83 -24.74 2.69
CA ILE A 350 -11.87 -25.62 1.51
C ILE A 350 -10.94 -25.12 0.40
N GLU A 351 -10.81 -23.82 0.22
CA GLU A 351 -9.92 -23.24 -0.78
C GLU A 351 -8.43 -23.46 -0.43
N TYR A 352 -8.08 -23.29 0.84
CA TYR A 352 -6.70 -23.37 1.35
C TYR A 352 -6.20 -24.81 1.48
N GLY A 353 -7.04 -25.76 1.91
CA GLY A 353 -6.70 -27.19 1.87
C GLY A 353 -6.65 -27.76 0.45
N GLY A 354 -7.38 -27.17 -0.50
CA GLY A 354 -7.48 -27.66 -1.88
C GLY A 354 -6.24 -27.42 -2.76
N GLY A 355 -6.31 -27.91 -4.00
CA GLY A 355 -5.23 -27.83 -4.99
C GLY A 355 -4.08 -28.83 -4.72
N ASP A 356 -3.07 -28.83 -5.59
CA ASP A 356 -1.96 -29.78 -5.53
C ASP A 356 -0.77 -29.27 -4.69
N ASP A 357 -0.71 -27.97 -4.41
CA ASP A 357 0.38 -27.29 -3.69
C ASP A 357 -0.14 -26.45 -2.49
N ASN A 358 0.76 -25.70 -1.82
CA ASN A 358 0.42 -24.79 -0.72
C ASN A 358 0.14 -23.34 -1.16
N SER A 359 0.19 -23.02 -2.46
CA SER A 359 0.26 -21.63 -2.97
C SER A 359 -0.91 -20.74 -2.51
N ARG A 360 -2.12 -21.30 -2.46
CA ARG A 360 -3.35 -20.61 -2.03
C ARG A 360 -3.30 -20.21 -0.57
N PHE A 361 -2.85 -21.12 0.29
CA PHE A 361 -2.68 -20.87 1.71
C PHE A 361 -1.56 -19.84 1.94
N TYR A 362 -0.38 -20.06 1.35
CA TYR A 362 0.77 -19.18 1.53
C TYR A 362 0.51 -17.74 1.07
N SER A 363 -0.15 -17.55 -0.08
CA SER A 363 -0.53 -16.22 -0.59
C SER A 363 -1.53 -15.51 0.35
N ALA A 364 -2.54 -16.23 0.83
CA ALA A 364 -3.50 -15.69 1.79
C ALA A 364 -2.86 -15.39 3.16
N PHE A 365 -1.96 -16.26 3.63
CA PHE A 365 -1.24 -16.09 4.89
C PHE A 365 -0.30 -14.89 4.83
N LYS A 366 0.54 -14.78 3.78
CA LYS A 366 1.43 -13.63 3.57
C LYS A 366 0.65 -12.32 3.60
N THR A 367 -0.51 -12.27 2.95
CA THR A 367 -1.40 -11.09 2.96
C THR A 367 -1.95 -10.80 4.36
N ALA A 368 -2.57 -11.79 5.02
CA ALA A 368 -3.24 -11.59 6.30
C ALA A 368 -2.27 -11.30 7.45
N TRP A 369 -1.12 -11.98 7.50
CA TRP A 369 -0.06 -11.76 8.48
C TRP A 369 0.60 -10.39 8.32
N THR A 370 0.86 -9.96 7.08
CA THR A 370 1.37 -8.61 6.79
C THR A 370 0.38 -7.52 7.20
N LYS A 371 -0.93 -7.74 7.00
CA LYS A 371 -1.94 -6.80 7.51
C LYS A 371 -1.94 -6.76 9.04
N ALA A 372 -2.00 -7.92 9.70
CA ALA A 372 -2.11 -8.03 11.15
C ALA A 372 -0.89 -7.45 11.90
N THR A 373 0.34 -7.82 11.52
CA THR A 373 1.61 -7.36 12.15
C THR A 373 1.95 -5.88 11.93
N ASN A 374 1.11 -5.16 11.20
CA ASN A 374 1.23 -3.72 10.94
C ASN A 374 0.03 -2.91 11.49
N LEU A 375 -0.99 -3.55 12.08
CA LEU A 375 -2.11 -2.83 12.70
C LEU A 375 -1.62 -1.94 13.85
N GLY A 376 -2.10 -0.70 13.88
CA GLY A 376 -1.71 0.31 14.87
C GLY A 376 -0.48 1.16 14.50
N HIS A 377 0.24 0.83 13.41
CA HIS A 377 1.49 1.51 13.06
C HIS A 377 1.40 2.32 11.75
N ASN A 378 1.68 3.62 11.83
CA ASN A 378 1.55 4.57 10.70
C ASN A 378 2.90 5.04 10.13
N ASN A 379 4.03 4.55 10.63
CA ASN A 379 5.39 5.01 10.25
C ASN A 379 6.39 3.83 10.28
N LEU A 380 6.08 2.75 9.56
CA LEU A 380 7.00 1.64 9.34
C LEU A 380 7.68 1.75 7.98
N PHE A 381 8.89 1.22 7.86
CA PHE A 381 9.75 1.30 6.67
C PHE A 381 9.91 -0.09 6.04
N PRO A 382 9.96 -0.22 4.71
CA PRO A 382 10.25 -1.51 4.07
C PRO A 382 11.70 -1.95 4.30
N LEU A 383 11.94 -3.25 4.14
CA LEU A 383 13.28 -3.81 4.10
C LEU A 383 13.99 -3.45 2.78
N GLU A 384 15.14 -2.77 2.83
CA GLU A 384 15.92 -2.38 1.63
C GLU A 384 16.63 -3.60 1.00
N LEU A 385 15.86 -4.45 0.28
CA LEU A 385 16.37 -5.65 -0.39
C LEU A 385 17.50 -5.33 -1.39
N PRO A 386 18.59 -6.13 -1.44
CA PRO A 386 19.67 -5.89 -2.37
C PRO A 386 19.22 -6.31 -3.77
N TRP A 387 19.46 -5.49 -4.78
CA TRP A 387 19.16 -5.82 -6.17
C TRP A 387 19.90 -7.11 -6.56
N ILE A 388 19.16 -8.20 -6.80
CA ILE A 388 19.71 -9.44 -7.34
C ILE A 388 19.99 -9.20 -8.83
N ASP A 389 21.19 -8.72 -9.11
CA ASP A 389 21.71 -8.59 -10.47
C ASP A 389 22.00 -9.99 -11.04
N GLU A 390 21.06 -10.51 -11.85
CA GLU A 390 21.23 -11.81 -12.53
C GLU A 390 22.49 -11.89 -13.41
N ALA A 391 23.08 -10.74 -13.80
CA ALA A 391 24.34 -10.73 -14.55
C ALA A 391 25.55 -11.24 -13.75
N VAL A 392 25.47 -11.30 -12.41
CA VAL A 392 26.56 -11.75 -11.53
C VAL A 392 26.97 -13.21 -11.80
N LEU A 393 26.11 -14.02 -12.42
CA LEU A 393 26.44 -15.39 -12.85
C LEU A 393 27.46 -15.46 -14.02
N LEU A 394 27.87 -14.34 -14.64
CA LEU A 394 28.67 -14.34 -15.89
C LEU A 394 29.97 -13.46 -15.92
N ARG A 395 30.85 -13.66 -14.93
CA ARG A 395 32.35 -13.52 -15.00
C ARG A 395 33.02 -12.12 -14.81
N GLN A 396 34.31 -12.15 -14.45
CA GLN A 396 35.22 -11.05 -14.00
C GLN A 396 36.24 -10.63 -15.12
N PRO A 397 37.30 -9.75 -14.95
CA PRO A 397 37.76 -8.89 -13.81
C PRO A 397 38.20 -7.41 -14.19
N PRO A 398 38.69 -6.56 -13.24
CA PRO A 398 38.91 -5.09 -13.44
C PRO A 398 40.37 -4.55 -13.41
N LEU A 399 40.58 -3.25 -13.75
CA LEU A 399 41.84 -2.44 -13.69
C LEU A 399 41.55 -0.93 -13.31
N PRO A 400 42.50 0.02 -13.11
CA PRO A 400 42.92 0.47 -11.76
C PRO A 400 42.90 2.01 -11.47
N ARG A 401 43.27 2.43 -10.24
CA ARG A 401 43.28 3.84 -9.72
C ARG A 401 44.66 4.54 -9.71
N ILE A 402 44.65 5.90 -9.56
CA ILE A 402 45.80 6.82 -9.33
C ILE A 402 45.48 7.75 -8.10
N VAL A 403 46.46 8.45 -7.47
CA VAL A 403 46.42 8.87 -6.04
C VAL A 403 47.15 10.21 -5.68
N LEU A 404 46.77 10.86 -4.53
CA LEU A 404 47.48 11.88 -3.67
C LEU A 404 47.45 13.39 -4.08
N PRO A 405 47.74 14.40 -3.18
CA PRO A 405 47.84 14.51 -1.69
C PRO A 405 47.08 15.73 -1.01
N ARG A 406 47.41 16.19 0.23
CA ARG A 406 46.62 17.07 1.18
C ARG A 406 47.20 18.47 1.59
N ALA A 407 46.35 19.35 2.18
CA ALA A 407 46.57 20.42 3.22
C ALA A 407 45.22 20.80 3.94
N THR A 408 45.01 21.33 5.18
CA THR A 408 45.72 22.06 6.30
C THR A 408 45.73 23.63 6.25
N ASP A 409 45.57 24.45 7.32
CA ASP A 409 45.35 24.25 8.80
C ASP A 409 44.95 25.51 9.69
N ILE A 410 44.04 25.36 10.70
CA ILE A 410 43.97 26.02 12.08
C ILE A 410 43.39 27.53 12.19
N PRO A 411 43.20 28.24 13.37
CA PRO A 411 41.95 28.50 14.19
C PRO A 411 41.64 30.00 14.60
N PRO A 412 41.03 30.45 15.77
CA PRO A 412 39.95 30.00 16.71
C PRO A 412 38.86 31.05 17.18
N GLN A 413 37.73 30.56 17.76
CA GLN A 413 36.89 31.08 18.90
C GLN A 413 36.21 32.49 18.96
N LEU A 414 34.88 32.51 19.20
CA LEU A 414 34.24 32.87 20.50
C LEU A 414 32.78 32.33 20.59
N LEU A 415 32.05 32.56 21.71
CA LEU A 415 30.78 31.89 22.09
C LEU A 415 29.62 32.87 22.45
N VAL A 416 28.37 32.52 22.09
CA VAL A 416 27.09 32.95 22.71
C VAL A 416 26.05 31.81 22.57
N ASP A 417 24.97 31.83 23.38
CA ASP A 417 23.93 30.77 23.53
C ASP A 417 23.01 30.53 22.29
N PRO A 418 22.32 29.37 22.22
CA PRO A 418 21.64 28.89 21.01
C PRO A 418 20.16 29.31 20.88
N MET A 419 19.72 29.44 19.62
CA MET A 419 18.32 29.23 19.21
C MET A 419 18.08 27.75 18.87
N SER A 420 16.87 27.25 19.15
CA SER A 420 16.45 25.88 18.83
C SER A 420 15.99 25.74 17.37
N PHE A 421 16.46 24.70 16.68
CA PHE A 421 16.05 24.32 15.33
C PHE A 421 15.83 22.81 15.24
N GLU A 422 14.86 22.36 14.45
CA GLU A 422 14.64 20.94 14.15
C GLU A 422 15.33 20.54 12.84
N PRO A 423 16.06 19.40 12.80
CA PRO A 423 16.70 18.92 11.58
C PRO A 423 15.77 18.00 10.77
N HIS A 424 15.49 18.37 9.51
CA HIS A 424 14.73 17.53 8.58
C HIS A 424 15.60 16.96 7.46
N ARG A 425 15.58 15.62 7.37
CA ARG A 425 15.82 14.76 6.19
C ARG A 425 17.20 14.82 5.50
N VAL A 426 17.57 13.72 4.86
CA VAL A 426 18.78 13.57 4.04
C VAL A 426 18.37 12.86 2.75
N TYR A 427 18.75 13.42 1.60
CA TYR A 427 18.38 12.91 0.28
C TYR A 427 19.62 12.50 -0.52
N ARG A 428 19.43 11.56 -1.46
CA ARG A 428 20.37 11.36 -2.57
C ARG A 428 20.04 12.39 -3.67
N PRO A 429 21.02 12.86 -4.47
CA PRO A 429 20.74 13.79 -5.58
C PRO A 429 19.80 13.12 -6.59
N GLY A 430 18.66 13.77 -6.90
CA GLY A 430 17.57 13.20 -7.71
C GLY A 430 16.23 13.03 -6.97
N ALA A 431 16.22 13.19 -5.64
CA ALA A 431 15.00 13.18 -4.83
C ALA A 431 14.66 14.60 -4.31
N MET A 432 13.96 15.39 -5.14
CA MET A 432 12.79 16.24 -4.80
C MET A 432 12.55 17.38 -5.81
N GLY A 433 11.30 17.84 -5.90
CA GLY A 433 10.88 19.01 -6.68
C GLY A 433 11.25 20.36 -6.03
N ASP A 434 11.00 21.43 -6.79
CA ASP A 434 11.01 22.86 -6.40
C ASP A 434 11.91 23.28 -5.23
N CYS A 435 13.22 23.27 -5.51
CA CYS A 435 14.25 23.80 -4.61
C CYS A 435 15.09 24.89 -5.32
N PRO A 436 14.85 26.19 -5.06
CA PRO A 436 15.59 27.29 -5.67
C PRO A 436 17.04 27.41 -5.15
N GLY A 437 17.94 26.59 -5.69
CA GLY A 437 19.37 26.87 -5.76
C GLY A 437 20.29 26.19 -4.72
N ILE A 438 21.60 26.20 -5.02
CA ILE A 438 22.59 25.30 -4.38
C ILE A 438 23.90 26.02 -4.00
N LEU A 439 24.44 25.72 -2.81
CA LEU A 439 25.83 25.98 -2.41
C LEU A 439 26.69 24.72 -2.59
N LYS A 440 27.91 24.83 -3.14
CA LYS A 440 28.77 23.67 -3.45
C LYS A 440 29.95 23.51 -2.49
N LEU A 441 30.15 22.29 -1.96
CA LEU A 441 31.25 21.92 -1.08
C LEU A 441 32.20 20.92 -1.77
N SER A 442 33.44 21.34 -2.04
CA SER A 442 34.46 20.55 -2.73
C SER A 442 35.65 20.19 -1.84
N ASN A 443 36.33 19.08 -2.15
CA ASN A 443 37.61 18.68 -1.54
C ASN A 443 38.74 18.56 -2.60
N THR A 444 38.49 19.04 -3.83
CA THR A 444 39.40 18.89 -4.98
C THR A 444 39.27 20.06 -5.94
N SER A 445 40.38 20.72 -6.27
CA SER A 445 40.44 21.69 -7.37
C SER A 445 40.62 20.98 -8.71
N LEU A 446 39.60 20.98 -9.61
CA LEU A 446 39.77 20.97 -11.08
C LEU A 446 38.43 20.98 -11.86
N ILE A 447 38.22 22.06 -12.61
CA ILE A 447 37.59 22.19 -13.96
C ILE A 447 36.48 21.20 -14.35
N ALA A 448 35.28 21.74 -14.60
CA ALA A 448 34.18 21.03 -15.25
C ALA A 448 34.43 20.79 -16.76
N VAL A 449 34.01 19.63 -17.27
CA VAL A 449 34.04 19.29 -18.70
C VAL A 449 32.61 19.13 -19.21
N LYS A 450 32.22 19.92 -20.22
CA LYS A 450 30.95 19.72 -20.95
C LYS A 450 31.05 18.45 -21.80
N TYR A 451 30.08 17.56 -21.66
CA TYR A 451 29.79 16.57 -22.71
C TYR A 451 28.84 17.16 -23.75
N SER A 452 29.18 16.97 -25.01
CA SER A 452 28.41 17.42 -26.18
C SER A 452 27.82 16.22 -26.92
N ARG A 453 26.69 16.44 -27.58
CA ARG A 453 25.89 15.49 -28.38
C ARG A 453 26.70 14.36 -29.05
N ILE A 454 26.21 13.12 -28.92
CA ILE A 454 26.56 12.00 -29.79
C ILE A 454 25.44 11.86 -30.86
N PRO A 455 25.75 11.49 -32.13
CA PRO A 455 24.74 11.50 -33.21
C PRO A 455 23.78 10.30 -33.20
N SER A 456 22.71 10.44 -33.98
CA SER A 456 21.74 9.39 -34.27
C SER A 456 22.35 8.17 -34.99
N LEU A 457 21.79 6.99 -34.70
CA LEU A 457 21.94 5.77 -35.50
C LEU A 457 20.54 5.33 -35.95
N ASP A 458 20.37 5.09 -37.25
CA ASP A 458 19.09 4.65 -37.82
C ASP A 458 18.74 3.21 -37.39
N PRO A 459 17.45 2.90 -37.15
CA PRO A 459 17.02 1.55 -36.75
C PRO A 459 17.07 0.57 -37.94
N MET A 460 17.88 -0.48 -37.80
CA MET A 460 17.88 -1.59 -38.76
C MET A 460 16.73 -2.55 -38.48
N VAL A 461 15.64 -2.41 -39.23
CA VAL A 461 14.42 -3.24 -39.09
C VAL A 461 14.72 -4.73 -39.31
N LEU A 462 14.29 -5.56 -38.36
CA LEU A 462 14.17 -7.01 -38.52
C LEU A 462 12.75 -7.43 -38.07
N PRO A 463 12.02 -8.25 -38.85
CA PRO A 463 10.70 -8.70 -38.47
C PRO A 463 10.79 -9.80 -37.40
N LEU A 464 10.27 -9.53 -36.21
CA LEU A 464 10.08 -10.55 -35.18
C LEU A 464 8.64 -11.07 -35.24
N GLN A 465 8.52 -12.39 -35.36
CA GLN A 465 7.24 -13.08 -35.36
C GLN A 465 6.69 -13.15 -33.92
N SER A 466 5.36 -13.20 -33.77
CA SER A 466 4.72 -13.30 -32.47
C SER A 466 5.21 -14.53 -31.70
N THR A 467 5.76 -14.27 -30.52
CA THR A 467 6.00 -15.27 -29.48
C THR A 467 5.12 -14.91 -28.29
N GLY A 468 4.60 -15.94 -27.59
CA GLY A 468 3.55 -15.75 -26.58
C GLY A 468 3.99 -14.78 -25.47
N GLY A 469 3.09 -13.86 -25.10
CA GLY A 469 3.40 -12.76 -24.19
C GLY A 469 3.97 -13.24 -22.84
N ALA A 470 5.18 -12.77 -22.52
CA ALA A 470 5.65 -12.76 -21.15
C ALA A 470 5.03 -11.54 -20.44
N LYS A 471 4.57 -11.72 -19.19
CA LYS A 471 4.00 -10.65 -18.37
C LYS A 471 5.05 -9.58 -18.11
N LEU A 472 4.96 -8.46 -18.83
CA LEU A 472 5.84 -7.33 -18.63
C LEU A 472 5.52 -6.65 -17.30
N GLN A 473 6.56 -6.35 -16.56
CA GLN A 473 6.56 -5.48 -15.39
C GLN A 473 7.59 -4.40 -15.67
N THR A 474 7.33 -3.17 -15.25
CA THR A 474 8.32 -2.09 -15.37
C THR A 474 9.48 -2.37 -14.40
N ASP A 475 10.53 -3.00 -14.92
CA ASP A 475 11.71 -3.46 -14.17
C ASP A 475 12.90 -2.50 -14.25
N ARG A 476 12.90 -1.62 -15.25
CA ARG A 476 13.87 -0.53 -15.45
C ARG A 476 13.42 0.72 -14.70
N SER A 477 14.38 1.51 -14.24
CA SER A 477 14.12 2.82 -13.63
C SER A 477 13.30 3.72 -14.56
N PHE A 478 12.04 3.95 -14.19
CA PHE A 478 11.18 4.87 -14.92
C PHE A 478 11.65 6.31 -14.66
N THR A 479 12.10 7.01 -15.70
CA THR A 479 12.66 8.36 -15.58
C THR A 479 11.64 9.45 -15.86
N VAL A 480 11.91 10.66 -15.35
CA VAL A 480 11.17 11.88 -15.73
C VAL A 480 11.27 12.15 -17.23
N ASP A 481 12.45 11.97 -17.83
CA ASP A 481 12.63 12.07 -19.29
C ASP A 481 11.64 11.15 -20.06
N MET A 482 11.30 9.98 -19.51
CA MET A 482 10.30 9.08 -20.10
C MET A 482 8.86 9.52 -19.80
N TYR A 483 8.57 10.00 -18.58
CA TYR A 483 7.27 10.60 -18.24
C TYR A 483 6.94 11.78 -19.18
N ASP A 484 7.86 12.74 -19.28
CA ASP A 484 7.76 13.94 -20.11
C ASP A 484 7.70 13.60 -21.60
N SER A 485 8.39 12.54 -22.04
CA SER A 485 8.31 12.04 -23.41
C SER A 485 6.96 11.38 -23.73
N ILE A 486 6.34 10.65 -22.79
CA ILE A 486 4.97 10.13 -22.95
C ILE A 486 4.00 11.33 -22.99
N GLU A 487 4.18 12.32 -22.13
CA GLU A 487 3.38 13.53 -22.10
C GLU A 487 3.41 14.29 -23.44
N GLU A 488 4.58 14.61 -23.99
CA GLU A 488 4.69 15.31 -25.29
C GLU A 488 4.20 14.46 -26.47
N ASP A 489 4.31 13.12 -26.43
CA ASP A 489 3.72 12.25 -27.45
C ASP A 489 2.18 12.26 -27.37
N ILE A 490 1.59 12.17 -26.17
CA ILE A 490 0.14 12.27 -25.96
C ILE A 490 -0.38 13.65 -26.39
N ALA A 491 0.38 14.72 -26.13
CA ALA A 491 0.10 16.05 -26.63
C ALA A 491 0.17 16.10 -28.17
N THR A 492 1.10 15.35 -28.78
CA THR A 492 1.28 15.27 -30.24
C THR A 492 0.16 14.48 -30.91
N LEU A 493 -0.23 13.33 -30.35
CA LEU A 493 -1.40 12.55 -30.79
C LEU A 493 -2.67 13.41 -30.70
N THR A 494 -2.90 14.05 -29.56
CA THR A 494 -4.05 14.96 -29.36
C THR A 494 -4.09 16.08 -30.40
N ARG A 495 -2.95 16.73 -30.68
CA ARG A 495 -2.83 17.77 -31.72
C ARG A 495 -3.04 17.27 -33.15
N SER A 496 -2.96 15.96 -33.40
CA SER A 496 -3.19 15.37 -34.72
C SER A 496 -4.67 15.11 -35.03
N ILE A 497 -5.55 15.15 -34.03
CA ILE A 497 -6.99 14.91 -34.19
C ILE A 497 -7.70 16.24 -34.46
N GLU A 498 -7.88 16.57 -35.75
CA GLU A 498 -8.53 17.82 -36.17
C GLU A 498 -10.01 17.90 -35.75
N ASP A 499 -10.73 16.78 -35.76
CA ASP A 499 -12.15 16.73 -35.39
C ASP A 499 -12.37 16.89 -33.88
N GLU A 500 -13.30 17.77 -33.51
CA GLU A 500 -13.57 18.15 -32.13
C GLU A 500 -14.25 17.03 -31.33
N GLU A 501 -15.14 16.27 -31.96
CA GLU A 501 -15.86 15.15 -31.32
C GLU A 501 -14.91 13.96 -31.10
N ALA A 502 -14.12 13.59 -32.11
CA ALA A 502 -13.11 12.55 -32.01
C ALA A 502 -12.01 12.89 -30.99
N ARG A 503 -11.57 14.16 -30.93
CA ARG A 503 -10.57 14.62 -29.94
C ARG A 503 -11.11 14.61 -28.51
N THR A 504 -12.39 14.98 -28.34
CA THR A 504 -13.10 14.87 -27.05
C THR A 504 -13.23 13.41 -26.61
N HIS A 505 -13.61 12.52 -27.54
CA HIS A 505 -13.68 11.07 -27.28
C HIS A 505 -12.31 10.50 -26.90
N PHE A 506 -11.23 10.82 -27.63
CA PHE A 506 -9.89 10.32 -27.38
C PHE A 506 -9.35 10.74 -26.00
N LEU A 507 -9.47 12.04 -25.65
CA LEU A 507 -9.00 12.56 -24.36
C LEU A 507 -9.77 11.94 -23.17
N GLY A 508 -11.10 11.96 -23.21
CA GLY A 508 -11.92 11.32 -22.18
C GLY A 508 -11.71 9.80 -22.15
N GLY A 509 -11.47 9.17 -23.30
CA GLY A 509 -11.24 7.75 -23.46
C GLY A 509 -9.94 7.26 -22.80
N ILE A 510 -8.84 8.01 -22.89
CA ILE A 510 -7.58 7.68 -22.20
C ILE A 510 -7.76 7.70 -20.68
N VAL A 511 -8.42 8.73 -20.13
CA VAL A 511 -8.66 8.84 -18.69
C VAL A 511 -9.68 7.80 -18.21
N ARG A 512 -10.71 7.52 -19.02
CA ARG A 512 -11.66 6.42 -18.80
C ARG A 512 -10.97 5.06 -18.81
N LEU A 513 -10.02 4.80 -19.69
CA LEU A 513 -9.27 3.54 -19.76
C LEU A 513 -8.54 3.25 -18.44
N ALA A 514 -7.73 4.20 -17.96
CA ALA A 514 -7.04 4.07 -16.67
C ALA A 514 -8.01 4.00 -15.47
N ALA A 515 -9.16 4.66 -15.55
CA ALA A 515 -10.20 4.58 -14.51
C ALA A 515 -10.94 3.24 -14.51
N HIS A 516 -11.24 2.66 -15.67
CA HIS A 516 -11.88 1.35 -15.78
C HIS A 516 -10.94 0.24 -15.31
N ASP A 517 -9.62 0.39 -15.54
CA ASP A 517 -8.56 -0.44 -14.98
C ASP A 517 -8.61 -0.39 -13.42
N PHE A 518 -8.54 0.78 -12.78
CA PHE A 518 -8.57 0.82 -11.30
C PHE A 518 -9.94 0.52 -10.65
N MET A 519 -11.06 0.78 -11.33
CA MET A 519 -12.41 0.62 -10.75
C MET A 519 -12.86 -0.85 -10.63
N ASP A 520 -12.12 -1.77 -11.24
CA ASP A 520 -12.39 -3.20 -11.08
C ASP A 520 -11.74 -3.78 -9.81
N PHE A 521 -10.92 -3.01 -9.08
CA PHE A 521 -10.26 -3.45 -7.85
C PHE A 521 -11.25 -3.96 -6.80
N ASP A 522 -11.20 -5.26 -6.47
CA ASP A 522 -12.02 -5.92 -5.46
C ASP A 522 -11.15 -6.67 -4.43
N PRO A 523 -10.88 -6.12 -3.23
CA PRO A 523 -10.03 -6.76 -2.23
C PRO A 523 -10.64 -8.03 -1.62
N SER A 524 -11.91 -8.35 -1.91
CA SER A 524 -12.54 -9.63 -1.52
C SER A 524 -12.31 -10.75 -2.55
N SER A 525 -11.83 -10.42 -3.75
CA SER A 525 -11.65 -11.35 -4.87
C SER A 525 -10.29 -12.07 -4.82
N PHE A 526 -10.26 -13.33 -5.27
CA PHE A 526 -9.02 -14.08 -5.48
C PHE A 526 -8.08 -13.42 -6.51
N ALA A 527 -8.66 -12.69 -7.47
CA ALA A 527 -7.93 -11.78 -8.35
C ALA A 527 -8.41 -10.36 -8.04
N PRO A 528 -7.71 -9.61 -7.15
CA PRO A 528 -8.13 -8.27 -6.78
C PRO A 528 -8.27 -7.34 -7.97
N MET A 529 -7.39 -7.47 -8.97
CA MET A 529 -7.29 -6.55 -10.12
C MET A 529 -6.95 -5.12 -9.62
N GLY A 530 -7.48 -4.06 -10.21
CA GLY A 530 -6.96 -2.68 -10.07
C GLY A 530 -6.05 -2.33 -11.25
N SER A 531 -5.16 -1.33 -11.09
CA SER A 531 -4.34 -0.86 -12.22
C SER A 531 -3.28 -1.86 -12.70
N ASP A 532 -3.68 -2.90 -13.42
CA ASP A 532 -2.80 -3.92 -14.03
C ASP A 532 -3.00 -4.06 -15.56
N GLY A 533 -3.52 -3.00 -16.17
CA GLY A 533 -3.53 -2.77 -17.61
C GLY A 533 -4.54 -3.65 -18.34
N CYS A 534 -5.70 -3.94 -17.77
CA CYS A 534 -6.64 -4.90 -18.34
C CYS A 534 -8.11 -4.52 -18.13
N PHE A 535 -8.90 -4.47 -19.20
CA PHE A 535 -10.36 -4.42 -19.16
C PHE A 535 -10.97 -5.59 -19.96
N ASP A 536 -12.16 -6.05 -19.58
CA ASP A 536 -12.96 -7.07 -20.28
C ASP A 536 -13.70 -6.42 -21.47
N PRO A 537 -13.26 -6.62 -22.74
CA PRO A 537 -13.78 -5.88 -23.89
C PRO A 537 -15.19 -6.33 -24.31
N ASP A 538 -15.58 -7.56 -23.98
CA ASP A 538 -16.90 -8.12 -24.30
C ASP A 538 -18.01 -7.56 -23.37
N HIS A 539 -17.66 -6.80 -22.34
CA HIS A 539 -18.61 -6.33 -21.34
C HIS A 539 -19.16 -4.92 -21.66
N PRO A 540 -20.50 -4.70 -21.70
CA PRO A 540 -21.11 -3.44 -22.14
C PRO A 540 -20.58 -2.15 -21.48
N ASN A 541 -20.21 -2.19 -20.20
CA ASN A 541 -19.62 -1.06 -19.49
C ASN A 541 -18.31 -0.56 -20.13
N ASN A 542 -17.60 -1.41 -20.88
CA ASN A 542 -16.31 -1.12 -21.52
C ASN A 542 -16.42 -0.76 -23.00
N ASN A 543 -17.62 -0.74 -23.60
CA ASN A 543 -17.82 -0.34 -25.00
C ASN A 543 -17.09 0.96 -25.34
N GLY A 544 -16.37 1.00 -26.45
CA GLY A 544 -15.60 2.16 -26.92
C GLY A 544 -14.27 2.37 -26.20
N LEU A 545 -13.83 1.47 -25.30
CA LEU A 545 -12.41 1.39 -24.92
C LEU A 545 -11.59 0.69 -26.00
N ASP A 546 -12.23 -0.12 -26.84
CA ASP A 546 -11.70 -0.70 -28.07
C ASP A 546 -11.46 0.32 -29.20
N GLU A 547 -11.97 1.55 -29.08
CA GLU A 547 -11.57 2.69 -29.93
C GLU A 547 -10.32 3.42 -29.41
N ILE A 548 -9.90 3.13 -28.17
CA ILE A 548 -8.75 3.76 -27.50
C ILE A 548 -7.55 2.81 -27.43
N TRP A 549 -7.79 1.56 -27.05
CA TRP A 549 -6.80 0.50 -26.91
C TRP A 549 -7.30 -0.81 -27.54
N CYS A 550 -6.83 -1.07 -28.75
CA CYS A 550 -7.12 -2.26 -29.54
C CYS A 550 -5.84 -2.89 -30.12
N ASP A 551 -5.93 -4.11 -30.63
CA ASP A 551 -4.78 -4.92 -31.10
C ASP A 551 -4.00 -4.28 -32.25
N ASP A 552 -4.72 -3.73 -33.25
CA ASP A 552 -4.19 -3.11 -34.47
C ASP A 552 -4.71 -1.66 -34.64
N ASP A 553 -3.92 -0.78 -35.27
CA ASP A 553 -4.24 0.59 -35.69
C ASP A 553 -4.68 1.64 -34.62
N CYS A 554 -5.03 1.27 -33.38
CA CYS A 554 -5.30 2.25 -32.30
C CYS A 554 -4.07 3.14 -32.00
N PRO A 555 -4.16 4.49 -32.03
CA PRO A 555 -3.01 5.38 -31.86
C PRO A 555 -2.25 5.23 -30.54
N LEU A 556 -2.97 4.96 -29.43
CA LEU A 556 -2.39 4.76 -28.12
C LEU A 556 -1.65 3.41 -28.02
N THR A 557 -2.24 2.33 -28.52
CA THR A 557 -1.57 1.02 -28.59
C THR A 557 -0.34 1.09 -29.48
N LEU A 558 -0.43 1.74 -30.64
CA LEU A 558 0.68 1.90 -31.57
C LEU A 558 1.85 2.69 -30.95
N LEU A 559 1.55 3.75 -30.17
CA LEU A 559 2.55 4.50 -29.42
C LEU A 559 3.24 3.63 -28.36
N HIS A 560 2.50 2.81 -27.62
CA HIS A 560 3.08 1.84 -26.69
C HIS A 560 3.96 0.83 -27.42
N GLN A 561 3.42 0.09 -28.39
CA GLN A 561 4.12 -0.95 -29.13
C GLN A 561 5.42 -0.45 -29.77
N THR A 562 5.41 0.75 -30.36
CA THR A 562 6.56 1.28 -31.13
C THR A 562 7.62 2.00 -30.29
N LYS A 563 7.25 2.66 -29.19
CA LYS A 563 8.17 3.50 -28.40
C LYS A 563 8.32 3.06 -26.93
N TYR A 564 7.27 2.52 -26.32
CA TYR A 564 7.21 2.23 -24.88
C TYR A 564 6.98 0.74 -24.53
N SER A 565 7.18 -0.17 -25.48
CA SER A 565 7.05 -1.64 -25.32
C SER A 565 8.09 -2.30 -24.39
N HIS A 566 8.79 -1.48 -23.61
CA HIS A 566 9.75 -1.86 -22.56
C HIS A 566 9.30 -1.40 -21.15
N ILE A 567 8.13 -0.79 -21.02
CA ILE A 567 7.40 -0.57 -19.75
C ILE A 567 6.04 -1.28 -19.82
N SER A 568 5.48 -1.62 -18.67
CA SER A 568 4.16 -2.28 -18.60
C SER A 568 3.08 -1.38 -19.24
N ARG A 569 2.10 -1.99 -19.91
CA ARG A 569 0.94 -1.21 -20.42
C ARG A 569 0.13 -0.63 -19.26
N ALA A 570 0.11 -1.30 -18.10
CA ALA A 570 -0.46 -0.81 -16.85
C ALA A 570 0.12 0.55 -16.40
N ASP A 571 1.46 0.71 -16.38
CA ASP A 571 2.07 2.01 -16.07
C ASP A 571 1.83 3.02 -17.19
N PHE A 572 1.91 2.60 -18.46
CA PHE A 572 1.71 3.47 -19.62
C PHE A 572 0.29 4.07 -19.68
N TRP A 573 -0.75 3.31 -19.32
CA TRP A 573 -2.14 3.81 -19.24
C TRP A 573 -2.28 4.91 -18.19
N VAL A 574 -1.72 4.70 -16.98
CA VAL A 574 -1.78 5.68 -15.90
C VAL A 574 -1.00 6.96 -16.26
N VAL A 575 0.18 6.85 -16.87
CA VAL A 575 0.93 8.04 -17.33
C VAL A 575 0.21 8.76 -18.47
N SER A 576 -0.40 8.03 -19.41
CA SER A 576 -1.17 8.63 -20.50
C SER A 576 -2.40 9.38 -19.98
N ALA A 577 -3.11 8.83 -18.99
CA ALA A 577 -4.20 9.53 -18.31
C ALA A 577 -3.72 10.75 -17.52
N ASN A 578 -2.62 10.64 -16.77
CA ASN A 578 -2.01 11.78 -16.08
C ASN A 578 -1.61 12.90 -17.06
N ALA A 579 -1.04 12.55 -18.21
CA ALA A 579 -0.67 13.49 -19.26
C ALA A 579 -1.89 14.25 -19.81
N VAL A 580 -2.99 13.54 -20.08
CA VAL A 580 -4.27 14.18 -20.45
C VAL A 580 -4.78 15.12 -19.35
N ILE A 581 -4.82 14.66 -18.09
CA ILE A 581 -5.29 15.46 -16.94
C ILE A 581 -4.47 16.75 -16.81
N TYR A 582 -3.14 16.67 -16.90
CA TYR A 582 -2.25 17.83 -16.86
C TYR A 582 -2.49 18.77 -18.05
N GLN A 583 -2.43 18.26 -19.29
CA GLN A 583 -2.55 19.06 -20.53
C GLN A 583 -3.91 19.71 -20.76
N THR A 584 -4.97 19.15 -20.17
CA THR A 584 -6.32 19.70 -20.26
C THR A 584 -6.69 20.55 -19.05
N SER A 585 -5.89 20.52 -17.96
CA SER A 585 -6.11 21.40 -16.81
C SER A 585 -5.83 22.87 -17.14
N VAL A 586 -6.56 23.78 -16.50
CA VAL A 586 -6.43 25.22 -16.73
C VAL A 586 -5.01 25.67 -16.37
N ASP A 587 -4.37 26.36 -17.32
CA ASP A 587 -2.95 26.78 -17.28
C ASP A 587 -1.96 25.64 -16.98
N ASN A 588 -2.33 24.39 -17.30
CA ASN A 588 -1.62 23.15 -16.95
C ASN A 588 -1.37 22.98 -15.43
N ALA A 589 -2.22 23.55 -14.57
CA ALA A 589 -1.94 23.65 -13.13
C ALA A 589 -2.09 22.34 -12.32
N LEU A 590 -2.53 21.23 -12.92
CA LEU A 590 -2.67 19.92 -12.26
C LEU A 590 -1.55 18.95 -12.66
N ASP A 591 -0.32 19.21 -12.17
CA ASP A 591 0.79 18.27 -12.36
C ASP A 591 0.65 17.04 -11.45
N MET A 592 0.72 15.85 -12.07
CA MET A 592 0.57 14.54 -11.45
C MET A 592 1.91 13.79 -11.24
N ARG A 593 3.05 14.33 -11.69
CA ARG A 593 4.40 13.73 -11.61
C ARG A 593 4.76 13.24 -10.20
N GLU A 594 4.59 14.10 -9.20
CA GLU A 594 4.91 13.82 -7.78
C GLU A 594 4.10 12.66 -7.19
N THR A 595 2.94 12.40 -7.77
CA THR A 595 1.94 11.41 -7.33
C THR A 595 1.94 10.15 -8.18
N PHE A 596 2.66 10.16 -9.30
CA PHE A 596 2.83 8.97 -10.12
C PHE A 596 3.85 8.02 -9.46
N LEU A 597 3.39 6.82 -9.15
CA LEU A 597 4.24 5.68 -8.84
C LEU A 597 4.25 4.72 -10.02
N TRP A 598 5.36 4.04 -10.29
CA TRP A 598 5.57 3.07 -11.37
C TRP A 598 5.97 1.68 -10.83
N GLY A 599 6.01 0.67 -11.68
CA GLY A 599 6.36 -0.71 -11.31
C GLY A 599 5.21 -1.70 -11.46
N ARG A 600 4.09 -1.29 -12.06
CA ARG A 600 2.93 -2.15 -12.32
C ARG A 600 3.31 -3.29 -13.26
N LYS A 601 2.54 -4.38 -13.15
CA LYS A 601 2.71 -5.62 -13.92
C LYS A 601 1.44 -5.93 -14.69
N ASP A 602 1.60 -6.27 -15.96
CA ASP A 602 0.48 -6.52 -16.86
C ASP A 602 -0.25 -7.84 -16.55
N ARG A 603 -1.59 -7.79 -16.60
CA ARG A 603 -2.48 -8.95 -16.44
C ARG A 603 -2.97 -9.48 -17.79
N ASP A 604 -2.72 -10.74 -18.12
CA ASP A 604 -3.13 -11.34 -19.42
C ASP A 604 -4.66 -11.48 -19.59
N SER A 605 -5.41 -11.55 -18.49
CA SER A 605 -6.87 -11.71 -18.54
C SER A 605 -7.55 -11.17 -17.29
N CYS A 606 -8.57 -10.35 -17.53
CA CYS A 606 -9.42 -9.64 -16.57
C CYS A 606 -10.90 -9.95 -16.85
N MET A 607 -11.20 -11.15 -17.34
CA MET A 607 -12.58 -11.64 -17.49
C MET A 607 -13.32 -11.47 -16.17
N GLY A 608 -14.47 -10.80 -16.20
CA GLY A 608 -15.22 -10.46 -14.99
C GLY A 608 -14.92 -9.08 -14.40
N SER A 609 -14.07 -8.25 -15.03
CA SER A 609 -13.77 -6.86 -14.61
C SER A 609 -14.94 -5.90 -14.90
N GLY A 610 -15.56 -5.99 -16.08
CA GLY A 610 -16.63 -5.07 -16.49
C GLY A 610 -17.84 -5.06 -15.54
N GLN A 611 -18.17 -6.20 -14.93
CA GLN A 611 -19.22 -6.37 -13.92
C GLN A 611 -18.87 -5.69 -12.59
N ARG A 612 -17.58 -5.43 -12.34
CA ARG A 612 -17.10 -4.76 -11.13
C ARG A 612 -17.30 -3.25 -11.21
N LEU A 613 -17.24 -2.65 -12.39
CA LEU A 613 -17.45 -1.22 -12.63
C LEU A 613 -18.82 -0.69 -12.14
N PRO A 614 -18.96 0.60 -11.81
CA PRO A 614 -20.25 1.20 -11.49
C PRO A 614 -21.14 1.32 -12.74
N GLY A 615 -22.44 1.05 -12.58
CA GLY A 615 -23.45 1.34 -13.61
C GLY A 615 -24.04 2.75 -13.48
N GLU A 616 -24.84 3.15 -14.46
CA GLU A 616 -25.51 4.45 -14.62
C GLU A 616 -26.76 4.65 -13.73
N SER A 617 -27.06 3.70 -12.85
CA SER A 617 -28.34 3.58 -12.13
C SER A 617 -28.47 4.38 -10.82
N GLY A 618 -27.48 5.23 -10.47
CA GLY A 618 -27.54 6.14 -9.33
C GLY A 618 -26.63 5.76 -8.15
N CYS A 619 -26.82 6.41 -7.00
CA CYS A 619 -25.77 6.51 -5.98
C CYS A 619 -25.42 5.17 -5.30
N LYS A 620 -26.31 4.18 -5.32
CA LYS A 620 -26.03 2.81 -4.87
C LYS A 620 -24.87 2.16 -5.63
N GLN A 621 -24.62 2.55 -6.88
CA GLN A 621 -23.45 2.09 -7.64
C GLN A 621 -22.17 2.69 -7.08
N ILE A 622 -22.18 3.99 -6.76
CA ILE A 622 -21.02 4.70 -6.18
C ILE A 622 -20.71 4.16 -4.78
N GLU A 623 -21.74 3.95 -3.96
CA GLU A 623 -21.65 3.33 -2.63
C GLU A 623 -21.08 1.90 -2.70
N ALA A 624 -21.53 1.09 -3.66
CA ALA A 624 -21.06 -0.29 -3.80
C ALA A 624 -19.62 -0.37 -4.32
N LYS A 625 -19.22 0.46 -5.29
CA LYS A 625 -17.91 0.31 -5.95
C LYS A 625 -16.83 1.17 -5.27
N PHE A 626 -17.00 2.50 -5.23
CA PHE A 626 -15.99 3.40 -4.68
C PHE A 626 -15.91 3.32 -3.15
N LEU A 627 -17.04 3.34 -2.43
CA LEU A 627 -17.02 3.36 -0.97
C LEU A 627 -16.76 1.96 -0.37
N THR A 628 -17.65 1.01 -0.66
CA THR A 628 -17.64 -0.30 0.00
C THR A 628 -16.46 -1.17 -0.42
N ARG A 629 -16.07 -1.14 -1.70
CA ARG A 629 -15.04 -2.02 -2.26
C ARG A 629 -13.66 -1.34 -2.37
N MET A 630 -13.59 -0.15 -2.95
CA MET A 630 -12.32 0.58 -3.12
C MET A 630 -11.88 1.35 -1.85
N GLY A 631 -12.68 1.39 -0.79
CA GLY A 631 -12.32 2.05 0.48
C GLY A 631 -12.21 3.57 0.37
N LEU A 632 -12.94 4.19 -0.56
CA LEU A 632 -12.99 5.64 -0.71
C LEU A 632 -14.08 6.26 0.18
N SER A 633 -13.88 7.52 0.52
CA SER A 633 -14.91 8.38 1.08
C SER A 633 -15.77 9.00 -0.04
N TRP A 634 -16.96 9.50 0.31
CA TRP A 634 -17.76 10.34 -0.59
C TRP A 634 -16.98 11.53 -1.16
N ARG A 635 -16.05 12.10 -0.38
CA ARG A 635 -15.20 13.22 -0.81
C ARG A 635 -14.26 12.82 -1.96
N GLU A 636 -13.63 11.66 -1.84
CA GLU A 636 -12.72 11.11 -2.87
C GLU A 636 -13.49 10.61 -4.09
N ALA A 637 -14.63 9.92 -3.90
CA ALA A 637 -15.46 9.44 -5.00
C ALA A 637 -16.05 10.59 -5.85
N VAL A 638 -16.52 11.67 -5.22
CA VAL A 638 -16.96 12.88 -5.94
C VAL A 638 -15.82 13.60 -6.64
N ALA A 639 -14.59 13.55 -6.10
CA ALA A 639 -13.43 14.08 -6.80
C ALA A 639 -13.16 13.29 -8.09
N LEU A 640 -13.12 11.95 -8.02
CA LEU A 640 -12.91 11.08 -9.19
C LEU A 640 -14.01 11.26 -10.26
N LEU A 641 -15.28 11.36 -9.86
CA LEU A 641 -16.40 11.66 -10.78
C LEU A 641 -16.25 13.03 -11.47
N GLY A 642 -15.48 13.94 -10.87
CA GLY A 642 -15.07 15.19 -11.52
C GLY A 642 -14.35 15.00 -12.86
N ALA A 643 -13.77 13.81 -13.13
CA ALA A 643 -13.19 13.48 -14.44
C ALA A 643 -14.19 13.55 -15.61
N HIS A 644 -15.50 13.49 -15.35
CA HIS A 644 -16.55 13.78 -16.35
C HIS A 644 -16.46 15.21 -16.93
N THR A 645 -15.66 16.12 -16.36
CA THR A 645 -15.28 17.39 -17.00
C THR A 645 -14.65 17.24 -18.39
N ILE A 646 -14.10 16.06 -18.73
CA ILE A 646 -13.57 15.76 -20.06
C ILE A 646 -14.27 14.54 -20.68
N GLY A 647 -14.43 14.56 -21.99
CA GLY A 647 -15.09 13.48 -22.73
C GLY A 647 -16.61 13.64 -22.91
N ARG A 648 -17.23 12.61 -23.50
CA ARG A 648 -18.63 12.63 -23.92
C ARG A 648 -19.26 11.24 -24.00
N GLY A 649 -20.59 11.18 -23.90
CA GLY A 649 -21.37 10.02 -24.32
C GLY A 649 -21.52 9.96 -25.84
N ASN A 650 -21.35 8.75 -26.41
CA ASN A 650 -21.75 8.42 -27.78
C ASN A 650 -22.90 7.41 -27.75
N ARG A 651 -23.98 7.71 -28.48
CA ARG A 651 -25.24 6.96 -28.44
C ARG A 651 -25.08 5.53 -28.97
N ASP A 652 -24.25 5.37 -30.00
CA ASP A 652 -24.10 4.09 -30.68
C ASP A 652 -23.13 3.14 -29.93
N ILE A 653 -22.28 3.71 -29.05
CA ILE A 653 -21.36 3.00 -28.16
C ILE A 653 -22.03 2.66 -26.81
N SER A 654 -22.63 3.67 -26.18
CA SER A 654 -23.00 3.66 -24.75
C SER A 654 -24.51 3.85 -24.49
N GLY A 655 -25.31 4.10 -25.54
CA GLY A 655 -26.71 4.52 -25.41
C GLY A 655 -26.90 5.99 -25.03
N HIS A 656 -25.93 6.60 -24.34
CA HIS A 656 -25.96 7.98 -23.88
C HIS A 656 -25.36 8.96 -24.90
N HIS A 657 -25.88 10.19 -24.96
CA HIS A 657 -25.41 11.20 -25.91
C HIS A 657 -25.22 12.56 -25.25
N GLY A 658 -24.05 13.16 -25.48
CA GLY A 658 -23.77 14.53 -25.07
C GLY A 658 -22.50 14.69 -24.24
N THR A 659 -22.22 15.93 -23.87
CA THR A 659 -21.12 16.32 -22.98
C THR A 659 -21.64 16.69 -21.59
N TRP A 660 -20.81 16.54 -20.56
CA TRP A 660 -21.14 16.99 -19.19
C TRP A 660 -20.94 18.51 -18.99
N LYS A 661 -20.53 19.24 -20.04
CA LYS A 661 -20.32 20.69 -20.13
C LYS A 661 -21.00 21.23 -21.40
N ASP A 662 -21.08 22.54 -21.56
CA ASP A 662 -21.82 23.23 -22.64
C ASP A 662 -21.47 22.77 -24.08
N SER A 663 -20.23 22.34 -24.35
CA SER A 663 -19.80 21.88 -25.69
C SER A 663 -18.69 20.83 -25.66
N ASN A 664 -18.35 20.26 -26.84
CA ASN A 664 -17.18 19.39 -27.02
C ASN A 664 -15.87 20.13 -26.74
N GLN A 665 -15.73 21.39 -27.18
CA GLN A 665 -14.60 22.24 -26.85
C GLN A 665 -14.44 22.41 -25.32
N ASP A 666 -15.53 22.65 -24.59
CA ASP A 666 -15.48 22.79 -23.12
C ASP A 666 -15.18 21.45 -22.43
N ALA A 667 -15.66 20.34 -22.99
CA ALA A 667 -15.35 18.97 -22.58
C ALA A 667 -13.95 18.47 -23.02
N GLN A 668 -13.06 19.38 -23.43
CA GLN A 668 -11.62 19.16 -23.56
C GLN A 668 -10.82 19.90 -22.48
N VAL A 669 -11.50 20.56 -21.52
CA VAL A 669 -10.86 21.30 -20.41
C VAL A 669 -11.19 20.60 -19.08
N PHE A 670 -10.16 20.26 -18.33
CA PHE A 670 -10.24 19.62 -17.02
C PHE A 670 -10.33 20.67 -15.92
N ASP A 671 -11.55 21.01 -15.51
CA ASP A 671 -11.82 22.06 -14.54
C ASP A 671 -13.01 21.68 -13.64
N LYS A 672 -13.38 22.60 -12.74
CA LYS A 672 -14.50 22.37 -11.81
C LYS A 672 -15.90 22.50 -12.44
N GLN A 673 -16.04 22.77 -13.73
CA GLN A 673 -17.32 23.15 -14.34
C GLN A 673 -18.37 22.05 -14.16
N TYR A 674 -18.00 20.77 -14.23
CA TYR A 674 -18.87 19.63 -13.90
C TYR A 674 -19.67 19.81 -12.58
N PHE A 675 -19.04 20.37 -11.54
CA PHE A 675 -19.70 20.62 -10.26
C PHE A 675 -20.58 21.89 -10.27
N VAL A 676 -20.23 22.87 -11.09
CA VAL A 676 -21.04 24.08 -11.35
C VAL A 676 -22.31 23.67 -12.10
N GLU A 677 -22.18 22.87 -13.16
CA GLU A 677 -23.30 22.30 -13.92
C GLU A 677 -24.33 21.59 -13.04
N LEU A 678 -23.87 20.70 -12.14
CA LEU A 678 -24.72 19.97 -11.20
C LEU A 678 -25.47 20.85 -10.19
N THR A 679 -25.01 22.07 -9.93
CA THR A 679 -25.55 22.95 -8.88
C THR A 679 -26.27 24.19 -9.41
N GLU A 680 -25.93 24.66 -10.60
CA GLU A 680 -26.50 25.85 -11.22
C GLU A 680 -27.54 25.55 -12.29
N ASN A 681 -27.37 24.53 -13.12
CA ASN A 681 -28.28 24.29 -14.25
C ASN A 681 -29.52 23.47 -13.86
N ALA A 682 -30.61 23.72 -14.60
CA ALA A 682 -31.90 23.09 -14.38
C ALA A 682 -31.97 21.80 -15.22
N TRP A 683 -31.75 20.67 -14.56
CA TRP A 683 -31.71 19.34 -15.19
C TRP A 683 -33.05 18.64 -15.07
N TRP A 684 -33.48 17.97 -16.15
CA TRP A 684 -34.62 17.05 -16.18
C TRP A 684 -34.27 15.78 -16.95
N MET A 685 -34.99 14.69 -16.67
CA MET A 685 -34.77 13.41 -17.34
C MET A 685 -35.12 13.50 -18.83
N ARG A 686 -34.18 13.14 -19.70
CA ARG A 686 -34.31 13.19 -21.17
C ARG A 686 -35.08 11.97 -21.70
N ASN A 687 -34.83 10.79 -21.13
CA ASN A 687 -35.33 9.50 -21.62
C ASN A 687 -36.08 8.71 -20.54
N VAL A 688 -37.35 8.37 -20.81
CA VAL A 688 -38.21 7.59 -19.91
C VAL A 688 -38.42 6.18 -20.46
N GLY A 689 -37.44 5.30 -20.20
CA GLY A 689 -37.42 3.90 -20.67
C GLY A 689 -36.31 3.66 -21.69
N GLY A 690 -35.21 3.06 -21.24
CA GLY A 690 -33.92 2.97 -21.95
C GLY A 690 -32.78 3.36 -20.99
N PRO A 691 -31.55 3.53 -21.49
CA PRO A 691 -30.47 4.18 -20.74
C PRO A 691 -30.93 5.55 -20.24
N GLN A 692 -30.90 5.77 -18.92
CA GLN A 692 -31.49 6.97 -18.32
C GLN A 692 -30.45 8.08 -18.14
N ASP A 693 -30.58 9.12 -18.96
CA ASP A 693 -29.83 10.37 -18.80
C ASP A 693 -30.75 11.58 -18.60
N TRP A 694 -30.13 12.64 -18.08
CA TRP A 694 -30.69 13.95 -17.81
C TRP A 694 -30.09 14.95 -18.80
N THR A 695 -30.83 16.03 -19.08
CA THR A 695 -30.38 17.08 -19.99
C THR A 695 -30.75 18.47 -19.48
N THR A 696 -30.16 19.49 -20.08
CA THR A 696 -30.40 20.91 -19.82
C THR A 696 -30.38 21.71 -21.14
N GLY A 697 -30.84 22.97 -21.11
CA GLY A 697 -30.77 23.89 -22.23
C GLY A 697 -31.76 23.61 -23.38
N ARG A 698 -31.58 24.30 -24.51
CA ARG A 698 -32.42 24.13 -25.72
C ARG A 698 -31.82 23.20 -26.78
N SER A 699 -30.53 22.89 -26.70
CA SER A 699 -29.86 21.93 -27.58
C SER A 699 -30.27 20.50 -27.25
N GLY A 700 -30.27 20.16 -25.96
CA GLY A 700 -30.39 18.78 -25.50
C GLY A 700 -29.08 17.99 -25.61
N ASP A 701 -27.97 18.65 -25.98
CA ASP A 701 -26.64 18.04 -26.20
C ASP A 701 -25.81 17.94 -24.91
N GLN A 702 -26.23 18.60 -23.83
CA GLN A 702 -25.65 18.44 -22.50
C GLN A 702 -26.27 17.24 -21.79
N MET A 703 -25.48 16.43 -21.09
CA MET A 703 -25.95 15.25 -20.37
C MET A 703 -25.38 15.10 -18.95
N MET A 704 -26.16 14.47 -18.08
CA MET A 704 -25.76 13.97 -16.76
C MET A 704 -26.41 12.59 -16.56
N LEU A 705 -25.72 11.64 -15.94
CA LEU A 705 -26.26 10.33 -15.59
C LEU A 705 -26.97 10.38 -14.22
N ASN A 706 -27.71 9.33 -13.84
CA ASN A 706 -28.27 9.28 -12.47
C ASN A 706 -27.15 9.26 -11.41
N THR A 707 -25.99 8.70 -11.73
CA THR A 707 -24.78 8.73 -10.88
C THR A 707 -24.24 10.14 -10.65
N ASP A 708 -24.46 11.09 -11.58
CA ASP A 708 -24.05 12.49 -11.40
C ASP A 708 -25.11 13.28 -10.63
N ILE A 709 -26.39 13.18 -11.03
CA ILE A 709 -27.49 13.93 -10.40
C ILE A 709 -27.69 13.51 -8.94
N CYS A 710 -27.47 12.22 -8.62
CA CYS A 710 -27.56 11.73 -7.24
C CYS A 710 -26.50 12.30 -6.30
N LEU A 711 -25.44 12.96 -6.80
CA LEU A 711 -24.48 13.64 -5.92
C LEU A 711 -25.10 14.84 -5.20
N VAL A 712 -26.22 15.39 -5.70
CA VAL A 712 -26.85 16.61 -5.18
C VAL A 712 -28.33 16.43 -4.82
N TYR A 713 -29.04 15.54 -5.52
CA TYR A 713 -30.49 15.35 -5.42
C TYR A 713 -30.84 13.89 -5.11
N ASP A 714 -31.85 13.67 -4.25
CA ASP A 714 -32.30 12.31 -3.97
C ASP A 714 -33.24 11.84 -5.08
N ILE A 715 -32.71 11.01 -5.98
CA ILE A 715 -33.42 10.47 -7.13
C ILE A 715 -33.59 8.95 -7.09
N ASP A 716 -33.07 8.27 -6.06
CA ASP A 716 -33.09 6.80 -5.94
C ASP A 716 -34.51 6.20 -5.96
N GLU A 717 -35.52 6.94 -5.50
CA GLU A 717 -36.95 6.55 -5.58
C GLU A 717 -37.56 6.75 -6.97
N ASN A 718 -36.94 7.55 -7.83
CA ASN A 718 -37.46 7.91 -9.16
C ASN A 718 -36.86 7.04 -10.28
N VAL A 719 -35.62 6.56 -10.13
CA VAL A 719 -34.93 5.69 -11.11
C VAL A 719 -35.81 4.51 -11.53
N GLY A 720 -35.96 4.31 -12.84
CA GLY A 720 -36.77 3.23 -13.42
C GLY A 720 -38.30 3.29 -13.19
N THR A 721 -38.84 4.22 -12.38
CA THR A 721 -40.29 4.26 -12.08
C THR A 721 -41.14 4.97 -13.14
N GLY A 722 -40.49 5.76 -14.01
CA GLY A 722 -41.15 6.69 -14.93
C GLY A 722 -41.45 8.06 -14.33
N THR A 723 -41.21 8.27 -13.03
CA THR A 723 -41.44 9.54 -12.34
C THR A 723 -40.31 10.53 -12.67
N THR A 724 -40.56 11.48 -13.57
CA THR A 724 -39.61 12.55 -13.90
C THR A 724 -39.63 13.69 -12.87
N CYS A 725 -38.53 14.42 -12.71
CA CYS A 725 -38.49 15.65 -11.92
C CYS A 725 -37.47 16.63 -12.52
N CYS A 726 -37.54 17.89 -12.07
CA CYS A 726 -36.63 18.97 -12.45
C CYS A 726 -35.82 19.43 -11.23
N THR A 727 -34.49 19.59 -11.36
CA THR A 727 -33.65 19.99 -10.21
C THR A 727 -33.93 21.42 -9.74
N ILE A 728 -34.21 22.34 -10.68
CA ILE A 728 -34.43 23.78 -10.42
C ILE A 728 -35.65 24.29 -11.22
N VAL A 729 -36.86 23.98 -10.74
CA VAL A 729 -38.14 24.38 -11.37
C VAL A 729 -38.37 25.89 -11.51
N ASP A 730 -37.57 26.73 -10.84
CA ASP A 730 -37.78 28.18 -10.77
C ASP A 730 -37.01 28.98 -11.85
N ARG A 731 -36.12 28.35 -12.63
CA ARG A 731 -35.34 29.04 -13.68
C ARG A 731 -36.11 29.13 -15.00
N THR A 732 -35.97 30.26 -15.69
CA THR A 732 -36.55 30.51 -17.02
C THR A 732 -35.50 31.03 -18.00
N PHE A 733 -35.68 30.77 -19.29
CA PHE A 733 -34.97 31.47 -20.36
C PHE A 733 -35.38 32.97 -20.42
N PRO A 734 -34.62 33.84 -21.12
CA PRO A 734 -34.92 35.27 -21.23
C PRO A 734 -36.27 35.62 -21.89
N ASP A 735 -36.88 34.66 -22.60
CA ASP A 735 -38.21 34.73 -23.20
C ASP A 735 -39.36 34.36 -22.22
N GLY A 736 -39.02 33.83 -21.04
CA GLY A 736 -39.98 33.42 -20.00
C GLY A 736 -40.38 31.94 -20.03
N GLU A 737 -39.88 31.13 -20.97
CA GLU A 737 -40.08 29.67 -20.95
C GLU A 737 -39.28 29.02 -19.80
N ASN A 738 -39.83 27.98 -19.15
CA ASN A 738 -39.12 27.27 -18.09
C ASN A 738 -37.87 26.59 -18.64
N GLN A 739 -36.77 26.57 -17.89
CA GLN A 739 -35.57 25.87 -18.34
C GLN A 739 -35.79 24.35 -18.45
N CYS A 740 -36.56 23.75 -17.55
CA CYS A 740 -37.06 22.39 -17.71
C CYS A 740 -38.20 22.38 -18.75
N LEU A 741 -37.85 22.04 -19.99
CA LEU A 741 -38.75 22.11 -21.16
C LEU A 741 -39.89 21.07 -21.14
N GLU A 742 -39.75 20.00 -20.35
CA GLU A 742 -40.79 18.99 -20.16
C GLU A 742 -41.75 19.40 -19.04
N GLN A 743 -43.07 19.39 -19.31
CA GLN A 743 -44.09 19.98 -18.44
C GLN A 743 -44.35 19.18 -17.15
N GLU A 744 -44.23 17.85 -17.16
CA GLU A 744 -44.37 17.07 -15.93
C GLU A 744 -43.16 17.28 -15.01
N ALA A 745 -41.94 17.25 -15.56
CA ALA A 745 -40.70 17.55 -14.84
C ALA A 745 -40.73 18.96 -14.23
N ALA A 746 -41.12 19.98 -15.01
CA ALA A 746 -41.27 21.35 -14.52
C ALA A 746 -42.30 21.49 -13.39
N SER A 747 -43.28 20.58 -13.28
CA SER A 747 -44.25 20.56 -12.19
C SER A 747 -43.72 19.98 -10.87
N ARG A 748 -42.58 19.27 -10.90
CA ARG A 748 -42.09 18.42 -9.79
C ARG A 748 -40.60 18.68 -9.52
N ARG A 749 -40.29 19.38 -8.43
CA ARG A 749 -38.88 19.55 -8.01
C ARG A 749 -38.32 18.21 -7.50
N CYS A 750 -37.10 17.86 -7.91
CA CYS A 750 -36.40 16.70 -7.36
C CYS A 750 -36.12 16.84 -5.85
N SER A 751 -36.20 15.73 -5.12
CA SER A 751 -35.93 15.66 -3.69
C SER A 751 -34.47 16.01 -3.38
N ARG A 752 -34.20 16.36 -2.11
CA ARG A 752 -32.84 16.54 -1.59
C ARG A 752 -32.70 15.72 -0.31
N TYR A 753 -31.51 15.15 -0.13
CA TYR A 753 -31.15 14.36 1.04
C TYR A 753 -31.45 15.08 2.36
N SER A 754 -31.84 14.30 3.37
CA SER A 754 -32.07 14.78 4.73
C SER A 754 -30.77 15.29 5.38
N GLN A 755 -30.85 15.91 6.56
CA GLN A 755 -29.64 16.39 7.24
C GLN A 755 -28.73 15.26 7.74
N ASP A 756 -29.32 14.11 8.04
CA ASP A 756 -28.70 12.93 8.66
C ASP A 756 -28.27 11.87 7.62
N ASP A 757 -28.53 12.11 6.34
CA ASP A 757 -28.19 11.20 5.25
C ASP A 757 -26.69 11.24 4.92
N PRO A 758 -25.98 10.10 4.83
CA PRO A 758 -24.54 10.06 4.52
C PRO A 758 -24.20 10.66 3.15
N ARG A 759 -25.10 10.60 2.15
CA ARG A 759 -24.92 11.16 0.81
C ARG A 759 -24.87 12.69 0.82
N ARG A 760 -25.29 13.33 1.91
CA ARG A 760 -25.06 14.76 2.15
C ARG A 760 -23.56 15.13 2.14
N ALA A 761 -22.67 14.18 2.42
CA ALA A 761 -21.23 14.37 2.25
C ALA A 761 -20.84 14.56 0.77
N ALA A 762 -21.44 13.81 -0.16
CA ALA A 762 -21.24 13.96 -1.60
C ALA A 762 -21.67 15.36 -2.07
N ARG A 763 -22.87 15.78 -1.68
CA ARG A 763 -23.42 17.10 -1.99
C ARG A 763 -22.53 18.24 -1.48
N ASN A 764 -21.95 18.08 -0.30
CA ASN A 764 -21.04 19.07 0.25
C ASN A 764 -19.73 19.14 -0.55
N ALA A 765 -19.19 18.00 -1.01
CA ALA A 765 -18.01 17.96 -1.88
C ALA A 765 -18.25 18.65 -3.24
N VAL A 766 -19.38 18.38 -3.90
CA VAL A 766 -19.76 19.08 -5.16
C VAL A 766 -19.76 20.60 -4.97
N ILE A 767 -20.39 21.10 -3.91
CA ILE A 767 -20.47 22.55 -3.61
C ILE A 767 -19.09 23.13 -3.27
N GLU A 768 -18.22 22.37 -2.61
CA GLU A 768 -16.87 22.80 -2.27
C GLU A 768 -15.97 22.93 -3.50
N TYR A 769 -16.05 21.94 -4.41
CA TYR A 769 -15.21 21.83 -5.60
C TYR A 769 -15.64 22.80 -6.70
N GLY A 770 -16.94 23.01 -6.94
CA GLY A 770 -17.45 24.02 -7.86
C GLY A 770 -17.26 25.47 -7.37
N GLY A 771 -17.14 25.66 -6.05
CA GLY A 771 -17.01 26.97 -5.42
C GLY A 771 -15.63 27.65 -5.57
N GLY A 772 -15.51 28.87 -5.02
CA GLY A 772 -14.29 29.67 -5.08
C GLY A 772 -14.02 30.30 -6.46
N ASP A 773 -12.91 31.02 -6.58
CA ASP A 773 -12.56 31.77 -7.81
C ASP A 773 -11.67 30.95 -8.77
N ASP A 774 -11.03 29.88 -8.30
CA ASP A 774 -10.08 29.02 -9.04
C ASP A 774 -10.46 27.53 -8.97
N ASN A 775 -9.62 26.65 -9.53
CA ASN A 775 -9.79 25.19 -9.51
C ASN A 775 -9.08 24.47 -8.33
N SER A 776 -8.38 25.20 -7.44
CA SER A 776 -7.42 24.64 -6.47
C SER A 776 -8.01 23.52 -5.59
N ARG A 777 -9.25 23.70 -5.13
CA ARG A 777 -9.97 22.74 -4.27
C ARG A 777 -10.26 21.44 -4.98
N PHE A 778 -10.71 21.52 -6.23
CA PHE A 778 -10.96 20.35 -7.06
C PHE A 778 -9.64 19.64 -7.37
N TYR A 779 -8.63 20.37 -7.86
CA TYR A 779 -7.33 19.80 -8.24
C TYR A 779 -6.61 19.12 -7.06
N SER A 780 -6.62 19.73 -5.88
CA SER A 780 -6.05 19.12 -4.65
C SER A 780 -6.79 17.83 -4.25
N ALA A 781 -8.12 17.84 -4.29
CA ALA A 781 -8.93 16.66 -3.97
C ALA A 781 -8.80 15.56 -5.04
N PHE A 782 -8.74 15.93 -6.32
CA PHE A 782 -8.55 15.00 -7.44
C PHE A 782 -7.18 14.34 -7.38
N LYS A 783 -6.10 15.12 -7.24
CA LYS A 783 -4.73 14.58 -7.09
C LYS A 783 -4.66 13.57 -5.95
N THR A 784 -5.27 13.88 -4.80
CA THR A 784 -5.37 12.95 -3.66
C THR A 784 -6.14 11.67 -4.00
N ALA A 785 -7.36 11.79 -4.54
CA ALA A 785 -8.24 10.64 -4.80
C ALA A 785 -7.74 9.74 -5.94
N TRP A 786 -7.18 10.33 -6.99
CA TRP A 786 -6.57 9.63 -8.13
C TRP A 786 -5.34 8.84 -7.71
N THR A 787 -4.44 9.44 -6.93
CA THR A 787 -3.26 8.76 -6.36
C THR A 787 -3.65 7.55 -5.52
N LYS A 788 -4.72 7.68 -4.73
CA LYS A 788 -5.24 6.55 -3.94
C LYS A 788 -5.78 5.46 -4.86
N ALA A 789 -6.60 5.81 -5.85
CA ALA A 789 -7.27 4.87 -6.73
C ALA A 789 -6.30 4.08 -7.66
N THR A 790 -5.38 4.76 -8.35
CA THR A 790 -4.42 4.13 -9.30
C THR A 790 -3.38 3.23 -8.62
N ASN A 791 -3.31 3.26 -7.29
CA ASN A 791 -2.39 2.46 -6.48
C ASN A 791 -3.12 1.34 -5.69
N LEU A 792 -4.45 1.23 -5.79
CA LEU A 792 -5.19 0.11 -5.19
C LEU A 792 -4.77 -1.22 -5.82
N GLY A 793 -4.49 -2.22 -4.97
CA GLY A 793 -4.00 -3.54 -5.37
C GLY A 793 -2.47 -3.65 -5.48
N HIS A 794 -1.72 -2.55 -5.32
CA HIS A 794 -0.27 -2.53 -5.51
C HIS A 794 0.48 -2.11 -4.24
N ASN A 795 1.39 -2.96 -3.78
CA ASN A 795 2.19 -2.70 -2.57
C ASN A 795 3.63 -2.25 -2.87
N ASN A 796 4.14 -2.52 -4.08
CA ASN A 796 5.56 -2.42 -4.44
C ASN A 796 5.78 -1.45 -5.63
N LEU A 797 5.18 -0.25 -5.58
CA LEU A 797 5.38 0.79 -6.60
C LEU A 797 6.43 1.82 -6.15
N PHE A 798 7.18 2.35 -7.11
CA PHE A 798 8.29 3.29 -6.91
C PHE A 798 7.90 4.72 -7.34
N PRO A 799 8.36 5.79 -6.66
CA PRO A 799 8.11 7.17 -7.08
C PRO A 799 8.98 7.60 -8.28
N LEU A 800 8.62 8.71 -8.90
CA LEU A 800 9.33 9.35 -10.02
C LEU A 800 10.49 10.27 -9.52
N GLU A 801 11.70 10.15 -10.10
CA GLU A 801 12.90 10.88 -9.64
C GLU A 801 13.09 12.25 -10.33
N LEU A 802 12.69 13.34 -9.67
CA LEU A 802 12.70 14.72 -10.22
C LEU A 802 14.09 15.42 -10.19
N PRO A 803 14.55 16.04 -11.30
CA PRO A 803 15.90 16.61 -11.41
C PRO A 803 16.05 18.02 -10.79
N CYS A 804 17.03 18.19 -9.88
CA CYS A 804 17.23 19.43 -9.11
C CYS A 804 18.39 20.33 -9.63
N GLY A 805 18.28 21.66 -9.42
CA GLY A 805 19.46 22.52 -9.18
C GLY A 805 19.99 23.40 -10.33
N SER A 806 19.20 24.36 -10.82
CA SER A 806 19.59 25.29 -11.90
C SER A 806 20.46 26.49 -11.45
N VAL A 807 20.37 26.92 -10.19
CA VAL A 807 21.07 28.10 -9.64
C VAL A 807 22.18 27.68 -8.66
N VAL A 808 23.33 28.36 -8.69
CA VAL A 808 24.47 28.10 -7.79
C VAL A 808 24.85 29.39 -7.06
N TYR A 809 24.71 29.39 -5.74
CA TYR A 809 24.95 30.55 -4.88
C TYR A 809 26.42 30.76 -4.50
N GLY A 810 27.24 29.71 -4.54
CA GLY A 810 28.65 29.76 -4.18
C GLY A 810 29.33 28.39 -4.22
N GLU A 811 30.66 28.37 -4.19
CA GLU A 811 31.48 27.16 -4.06
C GLU A 811 32.63 27.42 -3.07
N MET A 812 32.95 26.43 -2.25
CA MET A 812 33.99 26.51 -1.22
C MET A 812 34.72 25.17 -1.03
N SER A 813 36.02 25.25 -0.73
CA SER A 813 36.88 24.09 -0.49
C SER A 813 36.96 23.74 1.00
N ILE A 814 36.87 22.45 1.30
CA ILE A 814 37.04 21.90 2.65
C ILE A 814 38.53 21.56 2.85
N PRO A 815 39.21 22.14 3.86
CA PRO A 815 40.60 21.79 4.16
C PRO A 815 40.70 20.44 4.90
N ALA A 816 41.77 19.69 4.64
CA ALA A 816 42.01 18.41 5.32
C ALA A 816 42.25 18.61 6.82
N THR A 817 41.53 17.88 7.68
CA THR A 817 41.57 18.05 9.15
C THR A 817 42.37 16.96 9.88
N GLY A 818 42.92 16.00 9.13
CA GLY A 818 43.85 14.99 9.65
C GLY A 818 43.23 13.65 10.03
N GLY A 819 41.95 13.60 10.45
CA GLY A 819 41.29 12.34 10.83
C GLY A 819 39.78 12.46 11.11
N TYR A 820 39.10 11.31 11.19
CA TYR A 820 37.64 11.19 11.33
C TYR A 820 37.04 11.66 12.68
N GLN A 821 37.83 12.34 13.52
CA GLN A 821 37.39 12.90 14.81
C GLN A 821 37.87 14.35 15.03
N THR A 822 38.60 14.94 14.08
CA THR A 822 39.18 16.29 14.19
C THR A 822 38.38 17.29 13.36
N TRP A 823 37.58 18.15 14.01
CA TRP A 823 36.70 19.12 13.34
C TRP A 823 37.36 20.48 13.15
N THR A 824 37.03 21.15 12.04
CA THR A 824 37.38 22.55 11.74
C THR A 824 36.13 23.34 11.35
N THR A 825 36.17 24.66 11.46
CA THR A 825 35.06 25.55 11.11
C THR A 825 35.40 26.38 9.88
N ILE A 826 34.49 26.45 8.91
CA ILE A 826 34.63 27.23 7.66
C ILE A 826 33.34 27.99 7.33
N SER A 827 33.43 29.16 6.69
CA SER A 827 32.29 30.05 6.44
C SER A 827 32.26 30.58 5.00
N HIS A 828 31.07 30.92 4.51
CA HIS A 828 30.83 31.52 3.20
C HIS A 828 29.70 32.56 3.29
N ILE A 829 29.73 33.58 2.43
CA ILE A 829 28.70 34.63 2.39
C ILE A 829 27.83 34.40 1.16
N VAL A 830 26.51 34.33 1.36
CA VAL A 830 25.51 34.16 0.31
C VAL A 830 24.61 35.39 0.29
N THR A 831 24.07 35.76 -0.87
CA THR A 831 22.98 36.75 -0.97
C THR A 831 21.76 36.04 -1.55
N LEU A 832 20.66 36.08 -0.81
CA LEU A 832 19.38 35.44 -1.13
C LEU A 832 18.32 36.49 -1.48
N SER A 833 17.24 36.08 -2.13
CA SER A 833 16.12 36.98 -2.43
C SER A 833 15.30 37.26 -1.17
N ALA A 834 14.39 38.23 -1.23
CA ALA A 834 13.44 38.47 -0.14
C ALA A 834 12.23 37.55 -0.29
N GLY A 835 12.18 36.46 0.47
CA GLY A 835 11.09 35.48 0.46
C GLY A 835 11.36 34.26 1.33
N GLU A 836 10.56 33.22 1.13
CA GLU A 836 10.83 31.87 1.63
C GLU A 836 11.52 31.11 0.49
N GLU A 837 12.80 30.77 0.66
CA GLU A 837 13.63 30.11 -0.35
C GLU A 837 14.28 28.83 0.22
N SER A 838 13.94 27.67 -0.33
CA SER A 838 14.58 26.38 0.01
C SER A 838 15.87 26.19 -0.78
N PHE A 839 17.01 26.01 -0.10
CA PHE A 839 18.32 25.90 -0.74
C PHE A 839 19.05 24.61 -0.34
N GLY A 840 19.89 24.10 -1.25
CA GLY A 840 20.65 22.86 -1.05
C GLY A 840 22.15 23.08 -0.82
N ILE A 841 22.77 22.22 -0.01
CA ILE A 841 24.23 22.09 0.11
C ILE A 841 24.67 20.85 -0.67
N LEU A 842 25.27 21.04 -1.84
CA LEU A 842 25.76 19.94 -2.68
C LEU A 842 27.22 19.61 -2.36
N ALA A 843 27.45 18.43 -1.82
CA ALA A 843 28.77 17.82 -1.80
C ALA A 843 29.20 17.45 -3.23
N THR A 844 30.29 18.03 -3.73
CA THR A 844 30.88 17.68 -5.04
C THR A 844 32.10 16.74 -4.92
N GLY A 845 32.47 16.38 -3.69
CA GLY A 845 33.48 15.36 -3.37
C GLY A 845 33.18 14.65 -2.06
N SER A 846 33.88 13.56 -1.78
CA SER A 846 33.70 12.68 -0.62
C SER A 846 34.86 12.77 0.40
N GLY A 847 34.78 12.00 1.49
CA GLY A 847 35.86 11.88 2.49
C GLY A 847 35.85 12.95 3.58
N TRP A 848 34.68 13.58 3.78
CA TRP A 848 34.45 14.59 4.81
C TRP A 848 33.06 14.40 5.44
N ASN A 849 32.84 14.91 6.66
CA ASN A 849 31.54 14.84 7.34
C ASN A 849 31.19 16.22 7.93
N ILE A 850 29.92 16.62 7.92
CA ILE A 850 29.44 17.82 8.65
C ILE A 850 28.98 17.40 10.05
N ASN A 851 29.39 18.12 11.09
CA ASN A 851 28.80 17.95 12.43
C ASN A 851 27.50 18.75 12.53
N TRP A 852 27.64 20.05 12.32
CA TRP A 852 26.62 21.10 12.37
C TRP A 852 26.95 22.19 11.32
N PHE A 853 25.96 23.01 11.00
CA PHE A 853 26.13 24.30 10.32
C PHE A 853 25.22 25.34 11.01
N THR A 854 25.46 26.63 10.77
CA THR A 854 24.67 27.76 11.28
C THR A 854 24.56 28.83 10.20
N ILE A 855 23.45 29.57 10.19
CA ILE A 855 23.24 30.74 9.32
C ILE A 855 23.06 31.97 10.20
N THR A 856 23.70 33.07 9.82
CA THR A 856 23.69 34.34 10.55
C THR A 856 23.58 35.51 9.57
N GLU A 857 22.97 36.62 9.97
CA GLU A 857 22.98 37.84 9.15
C GLU A 857 24.42 38.34 8.96
N ALA A 858 24.79 38.69 7.73
CA ALA A 858 26.04 39.41 7.48
C ALA A 858 25.84 40.88 7.82
N PHE A 859 26.01 41.22 9.11
CA PHE A 859 26.20 42.61 9.53
C PHE A 859 27.44 43.19 8.83
N ASP A 860 27.37 44.47 8.42
CA ASP A 860 28.35 45.11 7.54
C ASP A 860 29.81 44.85 7.94
N LEU A 861 30.61 44.35 6.98
CA LEU A 861 32.03 43.98 7.08
C LEU A 861 32.98 45.15 6.78
#